data_AF-A0A2V6Q3P6-F1
#
_entry.id   AF-A0A2V6Q3P6-F1
#
_cell.length_a   1.000
_cell.length_b   1.000
_cell.length_c   1.000
_cell.angle_alpha   90.00
_cell.angle_beta   90.00
_cell.angle_gamma   90.00
#
_symmetry.space_group_name_H-M   'P 1'
#
loop_
_entity.id
_entity.type
_entity.pdbx_description
1 polymer ?
#
loop_
_entity_poly.entity_id
_entity_poly.type
_entity_poly.pdbx_seq_one_letter_code
_entity_poly.pdbx_strand_id
1 'polypeptide(L)'
;MTRLLHWVVDHPAIGAALLAGVSLVLASQVVRIELDTSAESFMVENDPARAFYDEALRKFGSDNLTVVLVKADDVFAVPALQAVKRLSDALERLDGVTRVESLTTVNNVRGDDGTLNTDPLIGPKIPTDAAALARIRADALSNRVLVHNLVSPDARATAVVVYTAGTAHFNRAFTVQVDRLIAQVAAPGLRIFQMGEPFSKTTYASYIERDQLTLIPLSIAVLLVVLFLAFRTLEAMLIPLITGVLSIVWTVGLMAVLGIPLNAMTAAVPSLLIAIGFTEDVHMIAVYEELVERGSDKLTAIRTMLAESSLPLLVTSATTVLGFVTLVFTNVTGLVQFGWASSIGLTANFIITMLGVPLLLLLWPIPRRLHRPAGEAHAPRGVIPPLMHWLAGFIVRRRRMVWLLTALITAGSLAGWSALRVDTDFMSYFPERSEIRQRAQELHASLAGSVTFYLVVDTGMEDGVKNPRVLRAIADLQDYMARTGRIDASVSVADYVRTMNREMHAGDRAFETIPDSPDLIAQYLLLLEGKDLAKYVDFNASTANIVVRHNVTSSFEVSKLLAGIEQFAAATFPRNVRVRATGETILVNNAADYMAVNEFTSFGSTLLIIGIIHALLFMSVRAGGLSLVPNVLPIVASFGIMGLLRIPLNTGTAFVATVAIGIAVDDTVHHMVTYNRQLNLHNDQTKAMVATLEAEGRPIIYVSLALAAGFFVLMFSSFVPTRQLGFLSGVVMLLAMVAELVLTPLLMHSTRLVTLWNVLHVKMPRDVVRSSPLLRGLSTWEARKLVLLGGLRPLRAGDYLVRKGEAGNELYMVVSGRLRAFDVGADGREVTFRELGSASVIGEVAVLGDRVRSAHVVAETDTEVLVISDAALERIQRRFPFTAAKLYRNIAAVLSERLRDQTAARTLAEGAQRAEEGSRFVLPQ
;
A
#
# COMPACT_ATOMS: atom_id res chain seq x y z
N MET A 1 -21.58 -12.49 11.99
CA MET A 1 -21.67 -11.11 11.49
C MET A 1 -23.10 -10.60 11.46
N THR A 2 -24.00 -11.09 10.60
CA THR A 2 -25.37 -10.52 10.43
C THR A 2 -26.20 -10.46 11.73
N ARG A 3 -26.09 -11.47 12.62
CA ARG A 3 -26.76 -11.43 13.94
C ARG A 3 -26.23 -10.32 14.85
N LEU A 4 -24.93 -10.07 14.82
CA LEU A 4 -24.29 -9.00 15.60
C LEU A 4 -24.72 -7.63 15.07
N LEU A 5 -24.71 -7.45 13.74
CA LEU A 5 -25.11 -6.19 13.11
C LEU A 5 -26.60 -5.87 13.36
N HIS A 6 -27.48 -6.88 13.28
CA HIS A 6 -28.88 -6.70 13.68
C HIS A 6 -29.03 -6.35 15.16
N TRP A 7 -28.27 -7.00 16.05
CA TRP A 7 -28.29 -6.67 17.48
C TRP A 7 -27.87 -5.22 17.75
N VAL A 8 -26.88 -4.68 17.02
CA VAL A 8 -26.45 -3.28 17.12
C VAL A 8 -27.56 -2.33 16.67
N VAL A 9 -28.27 -2.67 15.60
CA VAL A 9 -29.44 -1.91 15.11
C VAL A 9 -30.60 -1.96 16.11
N ASP A 10 -30.78 -3.08 16.80
CA ASP A 10 -31.84 -3.25 17.81
C ASP A 10 -31.51 -2.54 19.14
N HIS A 11 -30.22 -2.33 19.44
CA HIS A 11 -29.73 -1.65 20.64
C HIS A 11 -28.78 -0.48 20.30
N PRO A 12 -29.27 0.57 19.60
CA PRO A 12 -28.41 1.60 19.03
C PRO A 12 -27.66 2.43 20.09
N ALA A 13 -28.27 2.65 21.26
CA ALA A 13 -27.62 3.38 22.36
C ALA A 13 -26.38 2.65 22.90
N ILE A 14 -26.44 1.31 23.00
CA ILE A 14 -25.31 0.49 23.47
C ILE A 14 -24.22 0.45 22.40
N GLY A 15 -24.62 0.26 21.13
CA GLY A 15 -23.68 0.29 20.00
C GLY A 15 -22.92 1.62 19.90
N ALA A 16 -23.64 2.75 20.01
CA ALA A 16 -23.05 4.07 19.99
C ALA A 16 -22.13 4.32 21.19
N ALA A 17 -22.52 3.90 22.40
CA ALA A 17 -21.70 4.03 23.59
C ALA A 17 -20.40 3.23 23.50
N LEU A 18 -20.44 2.01 22.96
CA LEU A 18 -19.25 1.20 22.72
C LEU A 18 -18.32 1.84 21.70
N LEU A 19 -18.86 2.28 20.56
CA LEU A 19 -18.08 2.94 19.51
C LEU A 19 -17.41 4.22 20.03
N ALA A 20 -18.15 5.05 20.77
CA ALA A 20 -17.63 6.27 21.39
C ALA A 20 -16.58 5.97 22.48
N GLY A 21 -16.82 4.96 23.31
CA GLY A 21 -15.89 4.55 24.38
C GLY A 21 -14.53 4.11 23.83
N VAL A 22 -14.52 3.22 22.82
CA VAL A 22 -13.26 2.80 22.17
C VAL A 22 -12.58 3.98 21.50
N SER A 23 -13.34 4.86 20.83
CA SER A 23 -12.80 6.05 20.17
C SER A 23 -12.13 7.00 21.17
N LEU A 24 -12.72 7.23 22.35
CA LEU A 24 -12.14 8.06 23.41
C LEU A 24 -10.85 7.46 23.97
N VAL A 25 -10.81 6.14 24.18
CA VAL A 25 -9.60 5.44 24.64
C VAL A 25 -8.47 5.60 23.63
N LEU A 26 -8.71 5.34 22.35
CA LEU A 26 -7.69 5.48 21.31
C LEU A 26 -7.28 6.93 21.07
N ALA A 27 -8.22 7.88 21.13
CA ALA A 27 -7.93 9.31 21.07
C ALA A 27 -6.96 9.76 22.17
N SER A 28 -7.07 9.20 23.38
CA SER A 28 -6.13 9.51 24.49
C SER A 28 -4.70 9.05 24.22
N GLN A 29 -4.50 8.05 23.35
CA GLN A 29 -3.18 7.53 23.00
C GLN A 29 -2.51 8.32 21.87
N VAL A 30 -3.28 9.09 21.07
CA VAL A 30 -2.74 9.88 19.95
C VAL A 30 -1.62 10.83 20.39
N VAL A 31 -1.71 11.40 21.61
CA VAL A 31 -0.70 12.31 22.15
C VAL A 31 0.66 11.63 22.42
N ARG A 32 0.69 10.30 22.47
CA ARG A 32 1.91 9.50 22.71
C ARG A 32 2.61 9.07 21.42
N ILE A 33 2.12 9.46 20.25
CA ILE A 33 2.75 9.09 18.98
C ILE A 33 4.16 9.69 18.89
N GLU A 34 5.15 8.83 18.63
CA GLU A 34 6.54 9.26 18.45
C GLU A 34 6.77 9.70 16.99
N LEU A 35 7.58 10.74 16.80
CA LEU A 35 7.99 11.21 15.49
C LEU A 35 9.39 10.68 15.17
N ASP A 36 9.51 9.87 14.12
CA ASP A 36 10.80 9.41 13.63
C ASP A 36 11.24 10.28 12.43
N THR A 37 12.37 10.95 12.63
CA THR A 37 12.97 11.88 11.66
C THR A 37 14.28 11.36 11.08
N SER A 38 14.65 10.13 11.41
CA SER A 38 15.87 9.48 10.93
C SER A 38 15.75 8.99 9.49
N ALA A 39 16.88 8.78 8.82
CA ALA A 39 16.86 8.09 7.54
C ALA A 39 16.71 6.56 7.70
N GLU A 40 16.63 6.05 8.95
CA GLU A 40 16.46 4.62 9.23
C GLU A 40 15.18 4.06 8.65
N SER A 41 14.12 4.88 8.56
CA SER A 41 12.88 4.49 7.88
C SER A 41 13.10 4.12 6.40
N PHE A 42 14.20 4.53 5.78
CA PHE A 42 14.55 4.19 4.40
C PHE A 42 15.54 3.02 4.31
N MET A 43 16.00 2.48 5.43
CA MET A 43 16.98 1.39 5.47
C MET A 43 16.32 0.01 5.48
N VAL A 44 17.16 -1.00 5.27
CA VAL A 44 16.77 -2.41 5.31
C VAL A 44 16.66 -2.89 6.76
N GLU A 45 15.56 -3.55 7.10
CA GLU A 45 15.35 -4.17 8.40
C GLU A 45 16.28 -5.38 8.57
N ASN A 46 17.02 -5.42 9.67
CA ASN A 46 18.00 -6.46 10.00
C ASN A 46 19.13 -6.65 8.98
N ASP A 47 19.59 -5.57 8.32
CA ASP A 47 20.74 -5.64 7.40
C ASP A 47 22.03 -6.05 8.15
N PRO A 48 22.75 -7.12 7.75
CA PRO A 48 24.07 -7.42 8.31
C PRO A 48 25.10 -6.28 8.13
N ALA A 49 24.93 -5.41 7.12
CA ALA A 49 25.72 -4.21 6.96
C ALA A 49 25.51 -3.20 8.11
N ARG A 50 24.35 -3.22 8.77
CA ARG A 50 24.07 -2.36 9.94
C ARG A 50 24.95 -2.72 11.13
N ALA A 51 25.11 -4.00 11.43
CA ALA A 51 25.98 -4.44 12.51
C ALA A 51 27.44 -3.98 12.30
N PHE A 52 27.90 -3.99 11.04
CA PHE A 52 29.21 -3.48 10.67
C PHE A 52 29.32 -1.96 10.80
N TYR A 53 28.26 -1.23 10.44
CA TYR A 53 28.16 0.21 10.66
C TYR A 53 28.25 0.58 12.14
N ASP A 54 27.46 -0.07 13.00
CA ASP A 54 27.44 0.18 14.44
C ASP A 54 28.79 -0.22 15.10
N GLU A 55 29.50 -1.21 14.57
CA GLU A 55 30.87 -1.53 14.98
C GLU A 55 31.85 -0.41 14.59
N ALA A 56 31.77 0.10 13.36
CA ALA A 56 32.62 1.20 12.90
C ALA A 56 32.42 2.47 13.74
N LEU A 57 31.17 2.83 14.04
CA LEU A 57 30.85 3.98 14.92
C LEU A 57 31.40 3.81 16.34
N ARG A 58 31.36 2.59 16.90
CA ARG A 58 31.94 2.31 18.23
C ARG A 58 33.46 2.45 18.25
N LYS A 59 34.15 2.09 17.16
CA LYS A 59 35.62 2.16 17.07
C LYS A 59 36.12 3.57 16.75
N PHE A 60 35.49 4.26 15.81
CA PHE A 60 36.01 5.50 15.22
C PHE A 60 35.21 6.76 15.59
N GLY A 61 34.09 6.61 16.31
CA GLY A 61 33.23 7.72 16.74
C GLY A 61 32.09 8.03 15.76
N SER A 62 31.19 8.93 16.18
CA SER A 62 29.96 9.26 15.47
C SER A 62 30.16 10.14 14.23
N ASP A 63 29.26 9.93 13.28
CA ASP A 63 28.97 10.66 12.05
C ASP A 63 28.10 11.91 12.23
N ASN A 64 27.51 12.12 13.42
CA ASN A 64 26.58 13.23 13.69
C ASN A 64 27.33 14.56 13.83
N LEU A 65 27.57 15.20 12.68
CA LEU A 65 28.21 16.50 12.61
C LEU A 65 27.28 17.58 12.08
N THR A 66 27.49 18.80 12.59
CA THR A 66 26.93 20.04 12.05
C THR A 66 28.07 20.90 11.55
N VAL A 67 28.00 21.32 10.29
CA VAL A 67 28.93 22.28 9.69
C VAL A 67 28.27 23.65 9.72
N VAL A 68 28.87 24.58 10.45
CA VAL A 68 28.55 26.01 10.33
C VAL A 68 29.53 26.61 9.33
N LEU A 69 29.03 26.93 8.13
CA LEU A 69 29.81 27.57 7.08
C LEU A 69 29.89 29.07 7.35
N VAL A 70 31.10 29.64 7.28
CA VAL A 70 31.37 31.07 7.34
C VAL A 70 32.04 31.50 6.05
N LYS A 71 31.40 32.40 5.29
CA LYS A 71 31.93 32.97 4.04
C LYS A 71 32.25 34.44 4.22
N ALA A 72 33.40 34.85 3.68
CA ALA A 72 33.93 36.21 3.69
C ALA A 72 34.77 36.45 2.43
N ASP A 73 35.12 37.70 2.13
CA ASP A 73 36.11 38.00 1.07
C ASP A 73 37.49 37.42 1.40
N ASP A 74 37.84 37.38 2.69
CA ASP A 74 38.99 36.68 3.26
C ASP A 74 38.65 36.17 4.67
N VAL A 75 38.67 34.86 4.87
CA VAL A 75 38.34 34.24 6.18
C VAL A 75 39.46 34.39 7.22
N PHE A 76 40.67 34.76 6.79
CA PHE A 76 41.77 35.09 7.69
C PHE A 76 41.76 36.56 8.14
N ALA A 77 40.83 37.37 7.63
CA ALA A 77 40.63 38.72 8.14
C ALA A 77 40.16 38.68 9.61
N VAL A 78 40.63 39.65 10.41
CA VAL A 78 40.32 39.72 11.85
C VAL A 78 38.82 39.61 12.16
N PRO A 79 37.89 40.30 11.45
CA PRO A 79 36.46 40.17 11.73
C PRO A 79 35.92 38.74 11.53
N ALA A 80 36.39 38.03 10.50
CA ALA A 80 35.98 36.66 10.21
C ALA A 80 36.52 35.69 11.28
N LEU A 81 37.81 35.79 11.61
CA LEU A 81 38.42 34.97 12.67
C LEU A 81 37.78 35.22 14.04
N GLN A 82 37.38 36.47 14.34
CA GLN A 82 36.67 36.79 15.58
C GLN A 82 35.27 36.16 15.60
N ALA A 83 34.55 36.16 14.49
CA ALA A 83 33.25 35.50 14.37
C ALA A 83 33.39 33.98 14.55
N VAL A 84 34.37 33.36 13.87
CA VAL A 84 34.69 31.93 14.00
C VAL A 84 35.04 31.59 15.44
N LYS A 85 35.94 32.34 16.09
CA LYS A 85 36.32 32.09 17.48
C LYS A 85 35.13 32.18 18.44
N ARG A 86 34.31 33.23 18.33
CA ARG A 86 33.13 33.39 19.19
C ARG A 86 32.12 32.27 18.98
N LEU A 87 31.91 31.84 17.73
CA LEU A 87 31.06 30.70 17.41
C LEU A 87 31.61 29.43 18.05
N SER A 88 32.88 29.10 17.81
CA SER A 88 33.50 27.89 18.34
C SER A 88 33.43 27.83 19.87
N ASP A 89 33.83 28.90 20.56
CA ASP A 89 33.82 28.98 22.03
C ASP A 89 32.39 28.88 22.61
N ALA A 90 31.37 29.35 21.88
CA ALA A 90 29.98 29.28 22.31
C ALA A 90 29.35 27.91 22.03
N LEU A 91 29.65 27.32 20.87
CA LEU A 91 29.16 26.01 20.45
C LEU A 91 29.72 24.90 21.35
N GLU A 92 30.98 25.00 21.77
CA GLU A 92 31.62 24.02 22.66
C GLU A 92 30.99 23.98 24.06
N ARG A 93 30.29 25.05 24.47
CA ARG A 93 29.57 25.12 25.75
C ARG A 93 28.13 24.62 25.68
N LEU A 94 27.63 24.28 24.49
CA LEU A 94 26.28 23.74 24.36
C LEU A 94 26.23 22.32 24.90
N ASP A 95 25.19 22.02 25.67
CA ASP A 95 24.93 20.67 26.15
C ASP A 95 24.74 19.72 24.96
N GLY A 96 25.30 18.51 25.02
CA GLY A 96 25.30 17.51 23.94
C GLY A 96 26.32 17.70 22.81
N VAL A 97 27.12 18.77 22.82
CA VAL A 97 28.29 18.94 21.95
C VAL A 97 29.49 18.23 22.56
N THR A 98 30.14 17.36 21.78
CA THR A 98 31.32 16.60 22.23
C THR A 98 32.63 17.25 21.84
N ARG A 99 32.67 17.91 20.67
CA ARG A 99 33.87 18.57 20.12
C ARG A 99 33.51 19.62 19.09
N VAL A 100 34.32 20.68 18.99
CA VAL A 100 34.22 21.69 17.94
C VAL A 100 35.57 21.87 17.23
N GLU A 101 35.59 21.72 15.92
CA GLU A 101 36.75 21.92 15.06
C GLU A 101 36.57 23.15 14.17
N SER A 102 37.57 24.02 14.14
CA SER A 102 37.58 25.26 13.37
C SER A 102 39.02 25.75 13.24
N LEU A 103 39.28 26.73 12.36
CA LEU A 103 40.60 27.37 12.27
C LEU A 103 41.12 27.92 13.61
N THR A 104 40.24 28.17 14.59
CA THR A 104 40.60 28.72 15.90
C THR A 104 40.73 27.66 17.00
N THR A 105 40.43 26.40 16.71
CA THR A 105 40.50 25.28 17.69
C THR A 105 41.42 24.16 17.26
N VAL A 106 41.79 24.06 15.97
CA VAL A 106 42.74 23.05 15.50
C VAL A 106 44.18 23.40 15.84
N ASN A 107 44.99 22.37 16.06
CA ASN A 107 46.43 22.50 16.24
C ASN A 107 47.14 22.68 14.90
N ASN A 108 48.23 23.44 14.92
CA ASN A 108 49.19 23.46 13.83
C ASN A 108 50.11 22.25 13.99
N VAL A 109 50.48 21.60 12.88
CA VAL A 109 51.53 20.58 12.90
C VAL A 109 52.62 21.08 11.99
N ARG A 110 53.70 21.56 12.58
CA ARG A 110 54.79 22.21 11.86
C ARG A 110 56.15 21.79 12.38
N GLY A 111 57.09 21.52 11.48
CA GLY A 111 58.50 21.38 11.83
C GLY A 111 59.16 22.74 12.00
N ASP A 112 59.81 22.95 13.14
CA ASP A 112 60.65 24.13 13.39
C ASP A 112 61.99 23.67 13.99
N ASP A 113 63.10 23.87 13.27
CA ASP A 113 64.47 23.55 13.69
C ASP A 113 64.68 22.16 14.35
N GLY A 114 64.06 21.11 13.78
CA GLY A 114 64.16 19.73 14.28
C GLY A 114 63.23 19.40 15.46
N THR A 115 62.36 20.33 15.84
CA THR A 115 61.27 20.14 16.81
C THR A 115 59.92 20.23 16.12
N LEU A 116 58.92 19.53 16.67
CA LEU A 116 57.54 19.60 16.19
C LEU A 116 56.77 20.63 17.02
N ASN A 117 56.25 21.67 16.37
CA ASN A 117 55.30 22.58 16.97
C ASN A 117 53.88 22.01 16.78
N THR A 118 53.20 21.74 17.91
CA THR A 118 51.81 21.27 17.99
C THR A 118 50.87 22.29 18.64
N ASP A 119 51.29 23.56 18.73
CA ASP A 119 50.48 24.64 19.31
C ASP A 119 49.23 24.88 18.47
N PRO A 120 48.17 25.47 19.06
CA PRO A 120 46.99 25.89 18.31
C PRO A 120 47.35 26.75 17.09
N LEU A 121 46.73 26.47 15.94
CA LEU A 121 46.93 27.22 14.69
C LEU A 121 46.73 28.73 14.88
N ILE A 122 45.77 29.08 15.73
CA ILE A 122 45.54 30.44 16.19
C ILE A 122 45.59 30.40 17.72
N GLY A 123 46.53 31.14 18.30
CA GLY A 123 46.65 31.28 19.75
C GLY A 123 45.40 31.90 20.40
N PRO A 124 45.36 31.99 21.74
CA PRO A 124 44.19 32.45 22.50
C PRO A 124 43.74 33.88 22.14
N LYS A 125 44.65 34.70 21.59
CA LYS A 125 44.35 36.02 21.03
C LYS A 125 44.61 36.01 19.53
N ILE A 126 43.62 36.44 18.76
CA ILE A 126 43.74 36.61 17.30
C ILE A 126 44.74 37.74 17.02
N PRO A 127 45.81 37.50 16.25
CA PRO A 127 46.78 38.54 15.93
C PRO A 127 46.18 39.59 15.00
N THR A 128 46.59 40.85 15.18
CA THR A 128 46.21 41.98 14.31
C THR A 128 47.32 42.35 13.33
N ASP A 129 48.50 41.77 13.49
CA ASP A 129 49.65 41.97 12.61
C ASP A 129 49.46 41.22 11.28
N ALA A 130 49.69 41.92 10.16
CA ALA A 130 49.49 41.38 8.83
C ALA A 130 50.45 40.22 8.49
N ALA A 131 51.70 40.25 8.98
CA ALA A 131 52.67 39.17 8.79
C ALA A 131 52.28 37.93 9.60
N ALA A 132 51.73 38.10 10.80
CA ALA A 132 51.20 36.98 11.60
C ALA A 132 49.99 36.32 10.93
N LEU A 133 49.04 37.12 10.40
CA LEU A 133 47.88 36.60 9.67
C LEU A 133 48.29 35.91 8.36
N ALA A 134 49.26 36.47 7.64
CA ALA A 134 49.80 35.84 6.43
C ALA A 134 50.47 34.49 6.73
N ARG A 135 51.14 34.35 7.88
CA ARG A 135 51.69 33.07 8.34
C ARG A 135 50.61 32.05 8.66
N ILE A 136 49.60 32.42 9.45
CA ILE A 136 48.45 31.53 9.75
C ILE A 136 47.78 31.06 8.45
N ARG A 137 47.60 31.96 7.49
CA ARG A 137 47.06 31.62 6.17
C ARG A 137 47.95 30.63 5.43
N ALA A 138 49.26 30.85 5.40
CA ALA A 138 50.20 29.95 4.72
C ALA A 138 50.22 28.55 5.37
N ASP A 139 50.20 28.48 6.70
CA ASP A 139 50.20 27.24 7.46
C ASP A 139 48.87 26.47 7.27
N ALA A 140 47.73 27.17 7.31
CA ALA A 140 46.43 26.56 7.08
C ALA A 140 46.28 26.01 5.64
N LEU A 141 46.76 26.76 4.63
CA LEU A 141 46.64 26.39 3.22
C LEU A 141 47.69 25.37 2.76
N SER A 142 48.76 25.13 3.53
CA SER A 142 49.75 24.09 3.24
C SER A 142 49.38 22.73 3.84
N ASN A 143 48.43 22.69 4.76
CA ASN A 143 47.98 21.47 5.44
C ASN A 143 46.80 20.81 4.68
N ARG A 144 47.07 19.64 4.07
CA ARG A 144 46.08 18.86 3.30
C ARG A 144 44.89 18.40 4.13
N VAL A 145 45.03 18.26 5.45
CA VAL A 145 43.93 17.88 6.34
C VAL A 145 42.96 19.06 6.54
N LEU A 146 43.46 20.30 6.52
CA LEU A 146 42.65 21.51 6.75
C LEU A 146 41.98 22.02 5.47
N VAL A 147 42.69 22.00 4.33
CA VAL A 147 42.15 22.46 3.05
C VAL A 147 40.99 21.56 2.60
N HIS A 148 39.93 22.17 2.07
CA HIS A 148 38.62 21.58 1.76
C HIS A 148 37.78 21.16 2.99
N ASN A 149 38.38 20.69 4.09
CA ASN A 149 37.63 20.26 5.28
C ASN A 149 37.24 21.42 6.21
N LEU A 150 38.15 22.37 6.44
CA LEU A 150 37.97 23.50 7.35
C LEU A 150 38.17 24.86 6.69
N VAL A 151 38.90 24.91 5.57
CA VAL A 151 39.12 26.15 4.80
C VAL A 151 39.14 25.88 3.31
N SER A 152 38.55 26.78 2.52
CA SER A 152 38.55 26.69 1.07
C SER A 152 39.91 27.07 0.48
N PRO A 153 40.32 26.50 -0.67
CA PRO A 153 41.61 26.81 -1.30
C PRO A 153 41.79 28.30 -1.63
N ASP A 154 40.70 29.01 -1.90
CA ASP A 154 40.69 30.45 -2.19
C ASP A 154 40.60 31.34 -0.93
N ALA A 155 40.57 30.75 0.27
CA ALA A 155 40.43 31.42 1.56
C ALA A 155 39.16 32.27 1.71
N ARG A 156 38.09 31.96 0.98
CA ARG A 156 36.80 32.67 1.05
C ARG A 156 35.73 31.98 1.89
N ALA A 157 35.98 30.74 2.30
CA ALA A 157 35.09 29.97 3.16
C ALA A 157 35.85 29.20 4.22
N THR A 158 35.25 29.10 5.42
CA THR A 158 35.75 28.28 6.51
C THR A 158 34.59 27.58 7.22
N ALA A 159 34.84 26.42 7.81
CA ALA A 159 33.86 25.64 8.55
C ALA A 159 34.16 25.65 10.06
N VAL A 160 33.09 25.71 10.85
CA VAL A 160 33.07 25.27 12.25
C VAL A 160 32.31 23.95 12.28
N VAL A 161 33.02 22.85 12.47
CA VAL A 161 32.48 21.49 12.51
C VAL A 161 32.19 21.12 13.95
N VAL A 162 30.92 20.88 14.25
CA VAL A 162 30.41 20.57 15.59
C VAL A 162 30.00 19.12 15.64
N TYR A 163 30.59 18.35 16.56
CA TYR A 163 30.25 16.96 16.79
C TYR A 163 29.25 16.86 17.94
N THR A 164 28.21 16.05 17.74
CA THR A 164 27.10 15.92 18.70
C THR A 164 26.82 14.46 19.00
N ALA A 165 26.29 14.18 20.20
CA ALA A 165 25.92 12.82 20.62
C ALA A 165 24.39 12.64 20.81
N GLY A 166 23.58 13.48 20.17
CA GLY A 166 22.20 13.73 20.61
C GLY A 166 21.07 12.96 19.92
N THR A 167 19.90 13.02 20.56
CA THR A 167 18.62 12.40 20.16
C THR A 167 17.72 13.34 19.33
N ALA A 168 16.52 12.90 18.93
CA ALA A 168 15.57 13.72 18.15
C ALA A 168 15.15 15.05 18.85
N HIS A 169 14.89 15.04 20.15
CA HIS A 169 14.57 16.26 20.91
C HIS A 169 15.75 17.22 21.01
N PHE A 170 16.96 16.68 21.11
CA PHE A 170 18.19 17.45 21.04
C PHE A 170 18.30 18.19 19.71
N ASN A 171 18.01 17.54 18.58
CA ASN A 171 18.19 18.12 17.24
C ASN A 171 17.45 19.45 17.04
N ARG A 172 16.17 19.54 17.46
CA ARG A 172 15.36 20.76 17.30
C ARG A 172 15.87 21.91 18.18
N ALA A 173 16.15 21.62 19.44
CA ALA A 173 16.65 22.62 20.38
C ALA A 173 18.04 23.11 19.98
N PHE A 174 18.93 22.18 19.61
CA PHE A 174 20.27 22.47 19.13
C PHE A 174 20.25 23.34 17.87
N THR A 175 19.47 22.97 16.86
CA THR A 175 19.35 23.74 15.61
C THR A 175 18.96 25.21 15.89
N VAL A 176 17.97 25.43 16.75
CA VAL A 176 17.53 26.78 17.12
C VAL A 176 18.61 27.55 17.90
N GLN A 177 19.35 26.87 18.78
CA GLN A 177 20.45 27.48 19.53
C GLN A 177 21.60 27.89 18.60
N VAL A 178 21.97 27.05 17.64
CA VAL A 178 23.00 27.36 16.65
C VAL A 178 22.59 28.56 15.79
N ASP A 179 21.34 28.62 15.29
CA ASP A 179 20.85 29.78 14.53
C ASP A 179 20.88 31.07 15.36
N ARG A 180 20.58 31.00 16.67
CA ARG A 180 20.70 32.15 17.57
C ARG A 180 22.15 32.60 17.75
N LEU A 181 23.10 31.68 17.88
CA LEU A 181 24.53 31.99 17.98
C LEU A 181 25.05 32.60 16.67
N ILE A 182 24.64 32.06 15.52
CA ILE A 182 24.94 32.62 14.20
C ILE A 182 24.46 34.07 14.09
N ALA A 183 23.23 34.35 14.54
CA ALA A 183 22.68 35.71 14.51
C ALA A 183 23.46 36.72 15.39
N GLN A 184 24.09 36.26 16.48
CA GLN A 184 24.88 37.13 17.39
C GLN A 184 26.25 37.53 16.81
N VAL A 185 26.81 36.73 15.92
CA VAL A 185 28.12 36.99 15.28
C VAL A 185 28.00 37.53 13.85
N ALA A 186 26.77 37.73 13.37
CA ALA A 186 26.51 38.26 12.05
C ALA A 186 27.13 39.66 11.90
N ALA A 187 27.88 39.87 10.82
CA ALA A 187 28.52 41.14 10.50
C ALA A 187 28.43 41.43 8.99
N PRO A 188 28.48 42.70 8.55
CA PRO A 188 28.52 43.04 7.13
C PRO A 188 29.69 42.33 6.42
N GLY A 189 29.41 41.71 5.27
CA GLY A 189 30.40 40.94 4.51
C GLY A 189 30.59 39.49 4.99
N LEU A 190 29.96 39.07 6.09
CA LEU A 190 29.93 37.67 6.53
C LEU A 190 28.59 37.02 6.17
N ARG A 191 28.65 35.88 5.47
CA ARG A 191 27.50 35.00 5.25
C ARG A 191 27.72 33.72 6.06
N ILE A 192 26.86 33.47 7.03
CA ILE A 192 27.00 32.35 7.97
C ILE A 192 25.71 31.53 7.98
N PHE A 193 25.82 30.21 7.84
CA PHE A 193 24.68 29.30 7.98
C PHE A 193 25.14 27.93 8.46
N GLN A 194 24.22 27.18 9.08
CA GLN A 194 24.45 25.78 9.46
C GLN A 194 23.86 24.81 8.43
N MET A 195 24.53 23.68 8.27
CA MET A 195 24.07 22.51 7.56
C MET A 195 24.59 21.27 8.28
N GLY A 196 23.79 20.21 8.32
CA GLY A 196 24.16 18.98 9.02
C GLY A 196 22.92 18.20 9.40
N GLU A 197 23.14 17.05 10.03
CA GLU A 197 22.07 16.13 10.33
C GLU A 197 21.00 16.70 11.29
N PRO A 198 21.33 17.41 12.40
CA PRO A 198 20.32 18.03 13.27
C PRO A 198 19.41 19.04 12.54
N PHE A 199 19.98 19.86 11.65
CA PHE A 199 19.24 20.83 10.85
C PHE A 199 18.33 20.12 9.83
N SER A 200 18.86 19.08 9.15
CA SER A 200 18.10 18.26 8.21
C SER A 200 16.91 17.57 8.89
N LYS A 201 17.13 16.91 10.03
CA LYS A 201 16.08 16.25 10.83
C LYS A 201 15.02 17.22 11.33
N THR A 202 15.43 18.40 11.79
CA THR A 202 14.50 19.46 12.24
C THR A 202 13.67 20.02 11.08
N THR A 203 14.31 20.24 9.92
CA THR A 203 13.63 20.71 8.71
C THR A 203 12.61 19.66 8.25
N TYR A 204 13.01 18.40 8.22
CA TYR A 204 12.15 17.27 7.88
C TYR A 204 10.94 17.14 8.81
N ALA A 205 11.16 17.20 10.14
CA ALA A 205 10.08 17.23 11.13
C ALA A 205 9.06 18.34 10.86
N SER A 206 9.55 19.55 10.56
CA SER A 206 8.69 20.69 10.27
C SER A 206 7.86 20.53 8.99
N TYR A 207 8.35 19.76 8.01
CA TYR A 207 7.61 19.48 6.78
C TYR A 207 6.48 18.48 7.06
N ILE A 208 6.76 17.43 7.84
CA ILE A 208 5.72 16.48 8.28
C ILE A 208 4.64 17.23 9.08
N GLU A 209 5.02 18.04 10.06
CA GLU A 209 4.06 18.84 10.85
C GLU A 209 3.18 19.74 9.97
N ARG A 210 3.79 20.48 9.03
CA ARG A 210 3.06 21.35 8.10
C ARG A 210 2.14 20.57 7.16
N ASP A 211 2.59 19.44 6.65
CA ASP A 211 1.79 18.58 5.79
C ASP A 211 0.57 18.05 6.54
N GLN A 212 0.70 17.63 7.80
CA GLN A 212 -0.47 17.21 8.60
C GLN A 212 -1.48 18.35 8.81
N LEU A 213 -1.00 19.57 9.09
CA LEU A 213 -1.86 20.73 9.31
C LEU A 213 -2.51 21.28 8.03
N THR A 214 -2.00 20.92 6.85
CA THR A 214 -2.50 21.43 5.56
C THR A 214 -3.22 20.38 4.74
N LEU A 215 -2.64 19.18 4.57
CA LEU A 215 -3.17 18.11 3.73
C LEU A 215 -4.41 17.44 4.32
N ILE A 216 -4.47 17.21 5.65
CA ILE A 216 -5.65 16.59 6.27
C ILE A 216 -6.90 17.47 6.07
N PRO A 217 -6.90 18.77 6.46
CA PRO A 217 -8.06 19.63 6.25
C PRO A 217 -8.41 19.78 4.76
N LEU A 218 -7.41 19.86 3.88
CA LEU A 218 -7.63 19.96 2.45
C LEU A 218 -8.24 18.67 1.87
N SER A 219 -7.79 17.50 2.33
CA SER A 219 -8.34 16.19 1.92
C SER A 219 -9.79 16.06 2.36
N ILE A 220 -10.11 16.47 3.59
CA ILE A 220 -11.48 16.54 4.08
C ILE A 220 -12.32 17.49 3.23
N ALA A 221 -11.84 18.70 2.94
CA ALA A 221 -12.58 19.68 2.15
C ALA A 221 -12.87 19.16 0.73
N VAL A 222 -11.87 18.57 0.07
CA VAL A 222 -12.05 17.96 -1.26
C VAL A 222 -13.03 16.80 -1.21
N LEU A 223 -12.90 15.91 -0.23
CA LEU A 223 -13.82 14.79 -0.04
C LEU A 223 -15.26 15.28 0.15
N LEU A 224 -15.48 16.28 1.00
CA LEU A 224 -16.80 16.87 1.24
C LEU A 224 -17.41 17.42 -0.05
N VAL A 225 -16.63 18.15 -0.85
CA VAL A 225 -17.08 18.68 -2.14
C VAL A 225 -17.49 17.53 -3.07
N VAL A 226 -16.66 16.49 -3.20
CA VAL A 226 -16.96 15.38 -4.12
C VAL A 226 -18.17 14.57 -3.66
N LEU A 227 -18.26 14.22 -2.36
CA LEU A 227 -19.41 13.50 -1.81
C LEU A 227 -20.69 14.30 -1.94
N PHE A 228 -20.66 15.60 -1.65
CA PHE A 228 -21.81 16.47 -1.83
C PHE A 228 -22.25 16.55 -3.30
N LEU A 229 -21.32 16.61 -4.25
CA LEU A 229 -21.65 16.60 -5.68
C LEU A 229 -22.26 15.26 -6.14
N ALA A 230 -21.80 14.14 -5.57
CA ALA A 230 -22.23 12.79 -5.92
C ALA A 230 -23.66 12.46 -5.43
N PHE A 231 -23.94 12.75 -4.14
CA PHE A 231 -25.19 12.37 -3.47
C PHE A 231 -26.19 13.53 -3.32
N ARG A 232 -25.68 14.77 -3.21
CA ARG A 232 -26.48 16.00 -3.01
C ARG A 232 -27.35 15.97 -1.76
N THR A 233 -26.95 15.22 -0.74
CA THR A 233 -27.60 15.17 0.56
C THR A 233 -26.57 15.32 1.68
N LEU A 234 -26.99 15.83 2.83
CA LEU A 234 -26.08 16.13 3.94
C LEU A 234 -25.66 14.86 4.67
N GLU A 235 -26.56 13.89 4.82
CA GLU A 235 -26.24 12.62 5.49
C GLU A 235 -25.24 11.77 4.69
N ALA A 236 -25.39 11.69 3.37
CA ALA A 236 -24.46 10.96 2.51
C ALA A 236 -23.08 11.64 2.41
N MET A 237 -22.98 12.90 2.85
CA MET A 237 -21.72 13.63 2.96
C MET A 237 -21.10 13.51 4.37
N LEU A 238 -21.90 13.66 5.43
CA LEU A 238 -21.40 13.73 6.80
C LEU A 238 -21.14 12.36 7.42
N ILE A 239 -21.89 11.32 7.04
CA ILE A 239 -21.68 9.98 7.57
C ILE A 239 -20.28 9.47 7.20
N PRO A 240 -19.85 9.49 5.92
CA PRO A 240 -18.51 9.04 5.56
C PRO A 240 -17.38 9.91 6.14
N LEU A 241 -17.66 11.19 6.41
CA LEU A 241 -16.70 12.07 7.10
C LEU A 241 -16.48 11.62 8.55
N ILE A 242 -17.56 11.35 9.28
CA ILE A 242 -17.49 10.96 10.69
C ILE A 242 -16.77 9.62 10.84
N THR A 243 -17.14 8.63 10.03
CA THR A 243 -16.48 7.32 10.00
C THR A 243 -15.01 7.46 9.64
N GLY A 244 -14.66 8.22 8.58
CA GLY A 244 -13.28 8.46 8.18
C GLY A 244 -12.43 9.12 9.27
N VAL A 245 -12.94 10.16 9.95
CA VAL A 245 -12.23 10.81 11.07
C VAL A 245 -12.03 9.84 12.23
N LEU A 246 -13.04 9.04 12.58
CA LEU A 246 -12.90 8.00 13.61
C LEU A 246 -11.85 6.96 13.22
N SER A 247 -11.80 6.55 11.95
CA SER A 247 -10.78 5.62 11.42
C SER A 247 -9.37 6.17 11.59
N ILE A 248 -9.15 7.46 11.32
CA ILE A 248 -7.85 8.11 11.55
C ILE A 248 -7.49 8.09 13.03
N VAL A 249 -8.41 8.47 13.92
CA VAL A 249 -8.19 8.48 15.37
C VAL A 249 -7.83 7.09 15.88
N TRP A 250 -8.56 6.06 15.42
CA TRP A 250 -8.27 4.67 15.78
C TRP A 250 -6.90 4.23 15.27
N THR A 251 -6.56 4.60 14.02
CA THR A 251 -5.28 4.24 13.41
C THR A 251 -4.11 4.86 14.17
N VAL A 252 -4.12 6.19 14.37
CA VAL A 252 -3.03 6.88 15.07
C VAL A 252 -2.95 6.46 16.54
N GLY A 253 -4.10 6.24 17.19
CA GLY A 253 -4.14 5.72 18.56
C GLY A 253 -3.55 4.31 18.67
N LEU A 254 -3.83 3.42 17.71
CA LEU A 254 -3.25 2.07 17.68
C LEU A 254 -1.77 2.08 17.29
N MET A 255 -1.35 2.96 16.38
CA MET A 255 0.06 3.17 16.05
C MET A 255 0.86 3.55 17.31
N ALA A 256 0.33 4.47 18.12
CA ALA A 256 0.96 4.85 19.39
C ALA A 256 1.05 3.70 20.39
N VAL A 257 0.04 2.82 20.47
CA VAL A 257 0.05 1.63 21.35
C VAL A 257 1.04 0.57 20.87
N LEU A 258 1.16 0.39 19.55
CA LEU A 258 2.01 -0.62 18.93
C LEU A 258 3.46 -0.15 18.72
N GLY A 259 3.77 1.11 19.04
CA GLY A 259 5.10 1.69 18.84
C GLY A 259 5.46 1.90 17.37
N ILE A 260 4.47 2.12 16.50
CA ILE A 260 4.71 2.47 15.09
C ILE A 260 4.87 4.00 15.00
N PRO A 261 6.07 4.53 14.71
CA PRO A 261 6.30 5.96 14.71
C PRO A 261 5.69 6.65 13.49
N LEU A 262 5.48 7.96 13.62
CA LEU A 262 5.16 8.85 12.52
C LEU A 262 6.47 9.26 11.80
N ASN A 263 6.69 8.72 10.61
CA ASN A 263 7.82 9.00 9.72
C ASN A 263 7.29 9.55 8.37
N ALA A 264 8.15 9.79 7.36
CA ALA A 264 7.66 10.31 6.06
C ALA A 264 6.62 9.42 5.37
N MET A 265 6.75 8.10 5.52
CA MET A 265 5.87 7.15 4.85
C MET A 265 4.55 7.04 5.61
N THR A 266 4.61 6.79 6.92
CA THR A 266 3.41 6.65 7.76
C THR A 266 2.64 7.96 7.91
N ALA A 267 3.29 9.11 7.72
CA ALA A 267 2.64 10.42 7.65
C ALA A 267 1.59 10.53 6.52
N ALA A 268 1.68 9.73 5.46
CA ALA A 268 0.68 9.72 4.40
C ALA A 268 -0.60 8.94 4.77
N VAL A 269 -0.54 8.05 5.77
CA VAL A 269 -1.63 7.13 6.14
C VAL A 269 -2.94 7.86 6.51
N PRO A 270 -2.95 8.92 7.34
CA PRO A 270 -4.19 9.64 7.65
C PRO A 270 -4.89 10.20 6.41
N SER A 271 -4.13 10.79 5.48
CA SER A 271 -4.68 11.33 4.24
C SER A 271 -5.16 10.23 3.30
N LEU A 272 -4.43 9.11 3.25
CA LEU A 272 -4.83 7.90 2.53
C LEU A 272 -6.16 7.35 3.06
N LEU A 273 -6.34 7.28 4.39
CA LEU A 273 -7.59 6.82 5.01
C LEU A 273 -8.76 7.77 4.77
N ILE A 274 -8.53 9.08 4.61
CA ILE A 274 -9.58 10.00 4.17
C ILE A 274 -9.97 9.70 2.73
N ALA A 275 -8.99 9.45 1.86
CA ALA A 275 -9.23 9.17 0.46
C ALA A 275 -9.92 7.81 0.25
N ILE A 276 -9.54 6.76 0.98
CA ILE A 276 -10.09 5.41 0.80
C ILE A 276 -11.27 5.15 1.72
N GLY A 277 -11.25 5.62 2.97
CA GLY A 277 -12.14 5.13 4.02
C GLY A 277 -13.63 5.35 3.79
N PHE A 278 -14.01 6.26 2.89
CA PHE A 278 -15.40 6.53 2.56
C PHE A 278 -16.01 5.53 1.57
N THR A 279 -15.21 4.69 0.89
CA THR A 279 -15.68 3.87 -0.24
C THR A 279 -16.80 2.91 0.16
N GLU A 280 -16.60 2.14 1.22
CA GLU A 280 -17.59 1.20 1.72
C GLU A 280 -18.84 1.91 2.27
N ASP A 281 -18.66 3.09 2.88
CA ASP A 281 -19.78 3.91 3.36
C ASP A 281 -20.70 4.31 2.20
N VAL A 282 -20.11 4.75 1.08
CA VAL A 282 -20.82 5.16 -0.14
C VAL A 282 -21.60 4.00 -0.74
N HIS A 283 -21.01 2.80 -0.81
CA HIS A 283 -21.72 1.61 -1.31
C HIS A 283 -22.90 1.22 -0.40
N MET A 284 -22.73 1.25 0.92
CA MET A 284 -23.82 0.98 1.86
C MET A 284 -24.95 2.01 1.75
N ILE A 285 -24.61 3.30 1.70
CA ILE A 285 -25.58 4.38 1.58
C ILE A 285 -26.35 4.30 0.27
N ALA A 286 -25.68 3.95 -0.85
CA ALA A 286 -26.34 3.77 -2.14
C ALA A 286 -27.40 2.65 -2.11
N VAL A 287 -27.11 1.51 -1.48
CA VAL A 287 -28.08 0.41 -1.30
C VAL A 287 -29.24 0.85 -0.41
N TYR A 288 -28.97 1.58 0.67
CA TYR A 288 -30.00 2.15 1.53
C TYR A 288 -30.92 3.12 0.76
N GLU A 289 -30.37 4.05 -0.01
CA GLU A 289 -31.15 4.99 -0.83
C GLU A 289 -32.03 4.25 -1.84
N GLU A 290 -31.50 3.24 -2.55
CA GLU A 290 -32.25 2.42 -3.51
C GLU A 290 -33.46 1.72 -2.85
N LEU A 291 -33.28 1.17 -1.66
CA LEU A 291 -34.35 0.48 -0.92
C LEU A 291 -35.43 1.44 -0.44
N VAL A 292 -35.05 2.62 0.03
CA VAL A 292 -35.99 3.68 0.45
C VAL A 292 -36.75 4.23 -0.76
N GLU A 293 -36.08 4.47 -1.90
CA GLU A 293 -36.73 4.90 -3.14
C GLU A 293 -37.74 3.87 -3.67
N ARG A 294 -37.51 2.59 -3.39
CA ARG A 294 -38.46 1.49 -3.67
C ARG A 294 -39.62 1.39 -2.67
N GLY A 295 -39.68 2.28 -1.69
CA GLY A 295 -40.75 2.37 -0.71
C GLY A 295 -40.55 1.53 0.56
N SER A 296 -39.33 1.04 0.82
CA SER A 296 -39.02 0.32 2.07
C SER A 296 -39.04 1.28 3.26
N ASP A 297 -39.56 0.83 4.41
CA ASP A 297 -39.44 1.59 5.66
C ASP A 297 -37.97 1.66 6.11
N LYS A 298 -37.63 2.68 6.90
CA LYS A 298 -36.25 2.99 7.30
C LYS A 298 -35.53 1.79 7.93
N LEU A 299 -36.18 1.10 8.86
CA LEU A 299 -35.55 0.04 9.63
C LEU A 299 -35.35 -1.20 8.76
N THR A 300 -36.36 -1.55 7.95
CA THR A 300 -36.24 -2.63 6.96
C THR A 300 -35.17 -2.33 5.92
N ALA A 301 -35.10 -1.09 5.42
CA ALA A 301 -34.07 -0.67 4.49
C ALA A 301 -32.66 -0.85 5.07
N ILE A 302 -32.42 -0.44 6.32
CA ILE A 302 -31.12 -0.62 6.99
C ILE A 302 -30.80 -2.12 7.20
N ARG A 303 -31.76 -2.93 7.64
CA ARG A 303 -31.56 -4.38 7.84
C ARG A 303 -31.25 -5.10 6.53
N THR A 304 -31.99 -4.78 5.48
CA THR A 304 -31.77 -5.35 4.15
C THR A 304 -30.44 -4.89 3.56
N MET A 305 -30.09 -3.60 3.70
CA MET A 305 -28.77 -3.07 3.33
C MET A 305 -27.63 -3.84 4.02
N LEU A 306 -27.72 -4.10 5.33
CA LEU A 306 -26.73 -4.89 6.07
C LEU A 306 -26.68 -6.34 5.59
N ALA A 307 -27.83 -6.94 5.30
CA ALA A 307 -27.90 -8.32 4.80
C ALA A 307 -27.28 -8.47 3.41
N GLU A 308 -27.49 -7.49 2.53
CA GLU A 308 -27.00 -7.50 1.15
C GLU A 308 -25.53 -7.08 1.03
N SER A 309 -25.09 -6.10 1.83
CA SER A 309 -23.77 -5.45 1.67
C SER A 309 -22.67 -6.05 2.54
N SER A 310 -22.99 -6.64 3.70
CA SER A 310 -21.97 -6.99 4.70
C SER A 310 -20.94 -8.04 4.25
N LEU A 311 -21.34 -9.02 3.44
CA LEU A 311 -20.41 -10.05 2.96
C LEU A 311 -19.55 -9.57 1.77
N PRO A 312 -20.12 -8.94 0.72
CA PRO A 312 -19.31 -8.29 -0.30
C PRO A 312 -18.26 -7.35 0.29
N LEU A 313 -18.68 -6.45 1.20
CA LEU A 313 -17.79 -5.48 1.84
C LEU A 313 -16.71 -6.13 2.72
N LEU A 314 -17.03 -7.22 3.44
CA LEU A 314 -16.02 -7.97 4.19
C LEU A 314 -14.93 -8.51 3.25
N VAL A 315 -15.29 -9.01 2.07
CA VAL A 315 -14.32 -9.54 1.14
C VAL A 315 -13.48 -8.43 0.52
N THR A 316 -14.11 -7.32 0.14
CA THR A 316 -13.41 -6.21 -0.50
C THR A 316 -12.46 -5.52 0.48
N SER A 317 -12.90 -5.23 1.71
CA SER A 317 -12.00 -4.72 2.75
C SER A 317 -10.90 -5.72 3.10
N ALA A 318 -11.17 -7.03 3.10
CA ALA A 318 -10.12 -8.04 3.30
C ALA A 318 -9.10 -8.07 2.17
N THR A 319 -9.51 -7.92 0.90
CA THR A 319 -8.58 -7.83 -0.23
C THR A 319 -7.72 -6.59 -0.16
N THR A 320 -8.28 -5.44 0.23
CA THR A 320 -7.53 -4.19 0.41
C THR A 320 -6.51 -4.36 1.53
N VAL A 321 -6.93 -4.84 2.71
CA VAL A 321 -6.03 -5.09 3.85
C VAL A 321 -4.91 -6.04 3.46
N LEU A 322 -5.21 -7.14 2.75
CA LEU A 322 -4.20 -8.10 2.28
C LEU A 322 -3.20 -7.46 1.32
N GLY A 323 -3.65 -6.56 0.44
CA GLY A 323 -2.77 -5.77 -0.43
C GLY A 323 -1.74 -4.97 0.38
N PHE A 324 -2.17 -4.26 1.42
CA PHE A 324 -1.26 -3.51 2.30
C PHE A 324 -0.40 -4.41 3.20
N VAL A 325 -0.90 -5.57 3.64
CA VAL A 325 -0.12 -6.55 4.41
C VAL A 325 1.07 -7.07 3.59
N THR A 326 0.99 -7.13 2.25
CA THR A 326 2.14 -7.54 1.44
C THR A 326 3.36 -6.63 1.61
N LEU A 327 3.15 -5.35 1.95
CA LEU A 327 4.22 -4.40 2.24
C LEU A 327 4.98 -4.74 3.53
N VAL A 328 4.34 -5.45 4.47
CA VAL A 328 4.98 -5.92 5.71
C VAL A 328 6.06 -6.97 5.44
N PHE A 329 5.95 -7.69 4.32
CA PHE A 329 6.97 -8.67 3.91
C PHE A 329 8.10 -8.04 3.10
N THR A 330 8.11 -6.72 2.94
CA THR A 330 9.26 -6.02 2.38
C THR A 330 10.36 -5.88 3.43
N ASN A 331 11.61 -5.77 3.00
CA ASN A 331 12.72 -5.62 3.94
C ASN A 331 13.02 -4.15 4.28
N VAL A 332 12.14 -3.18 3.97
CA VAL A 332 12.42 -1.75 4.22
C VAL A 332 11.57 -1.25 5.37
N THR A 333 12.20 -0.76 6.44
CA THR A 333 11.54 -0.45 7.71
C THR A 333 10.33 0.49 7.56
N GLY A 334 10.46 1.57 6.78
CA GLY A 334 9.38 2.53 6.54
C GLY A 334 8.21 1.93 5.76
N LEU A 335 8.46 1.02 4.82
CA LEU A 335 7.41 0.30 4.08
C LEU A 335 6.69 -0.70 4.96
N VAL A 336 7.41 -1.40 5.82
CA VAL A 336 6.84 -2.32 6.81
C VAL A 336 5.92 -1.57 7.78
N GLN A 337 6.40 -0.45 8.33
CA GLN A 337 5.63 0.41 9.21
C GLN A 337 4.40 1.02 8.51
N PHE A 338 4.54 1.44 7.25
CA PHE A 338 3.43 1.92 6.42
C PHE A 338 2.41 0.82 6.14
N GLY A 339 2.86 -0.40 5.83
CA GLY A 339 2.01 -1.58 5.64
C GLY A 339 1.19 -1.89 6.88
N TRP A 340 1.83 -1.99 8.05
CA TRP A 340 1.13 -2.18 9.32
C TRP A 340 0.13 -1.06 9.61
N ALA A 341 0.56 0.20 9.54
CA ALA A 341 -0.30 1.35 9.83
C ALA A 341 -1.54 1.38 8.91
N SER A 342 -1.35 1.14 7.62
CA SER A 342 -2.45 1.13 6.63
C SER A 342 -3.38 -0.06 6.84
N SER A 343 -2.84 -1.27 7.06
CA SER A 343 -3.66 -2.48 7.31
C SER A 343 -4.48 -2.36 8.59
N ILE A 344 -3.90 -1.81 9.67
CA ILE A 344 -4.62 -1.51 10.90
C ILE A 344 -5.72 -0.48 10.63
N GLY A 345 -5.40 0.60 9.91
CA GLY A 345 -6.35 1.66 9.64
C GLY A 345 -7.51 1.24 8.76
N LEU A 346 -7.28 0.44 7.72
CA LEU A 346 -8.32 -0.11 6.87
C LEU A 346 -9.18 -1.15 7.60
N THR A 347 -8.57 -1.95 8.48
CA THR A 347 -9.33 -2.87 9.35
C THR A 347 -10.22 -2.10 10.33
N ALA A 348 -9.68 -1.04 10.96
CA ALA A 348 -10.45 -0.14 11.81
C ALA A 348 -11.58 0.53 11.02
N ASN A 349 -11.31 0.97 9.79
CA ASN A 349 -12.30 1.56 8.90
C ASN A 349 -13.46 0.61 8.63
N PHE A 350 -13.18 -0.63 8.24
CA PHE A 350 -14.22 -1.64 8.03
C PHE A 350 -15.12 -1.84 9.26
N ILE A 351 -14.52 -1.94 10.46
CA ILE A 351 -15.27 -2.10 11.71
C ILE A 351 -16.13 -0.86 11.99
N ILE A 352 -15.58 0.33 11.81
CA ILE A 352 -16.26 1.60 12.01
C ILE A 352 -17.38 1.80 10.99
N THR A 353 -17.19 1.46 9.72
CA THR A 353 -18.23 1.50 8.68
C THR A 353 -19.38 0.55 9.02
N MET A 354 -19.07 -0.72 9.33
CA MET A 354 -20.09 -1.74 9.62
C MET A 354 -20.94 -1.42 10.85
N LEU A 355 -20.36 -0.77 11.86
CA LEU A 355 -21.06 -0.39 13.09
C LEU A 355 -21.63 1.03 13.03
N GLY A 356 -20.85 1.98 12.52
CA GLY A 356 -21.13 3.41 12.52
C GLY A 356 -22.18 3.83 11.50
N VAL A 357 -22.09 3.39 10.24
CA VAL A 357 -23.05 3.76 9.20
C VAL A 357 -24.50 3.45 9.59
N PRO A 358 -24.88 2.22 10.01
CA PRO A 358 -26.26 1.93 10.38
C PRO A 358 -26.72 2.74 11.61
N LEU A 359 -25.83 2.97 12.59
CA LEU A 359 -26.15 3.78 13.77
C LEU A 359 -26.39 5.25 13.41
N LEU A 360 -25.54 5.83 12.58
CA LEU A 360 -25.67 7.22 12.13
C LEU A 360 -26.89 7.41 11.24
N LEU A 361 -27.20 6.45 10.35
CA LEU A 361 -28.42 6.45 9.56
C LEU A 361 -29.68 6.39 10.46
N LEU A 362 -29.67 5.62 11.55
CA LEU A 362 -30.79 5.58 12.50
C LEU A 362 -31.07 6.95 13.15
N LEU A 363 -30.03 7.74 13.40
CA LEU A 363 -30.16 9.08 14.00
C LEU A 363 -30.69 10.14 13.01
N TRP A 364 -30.48 9.95 11.70
CA TRP A 364 -30.84 10.96 10.69
C TRP A 364 -32.25 10.75 10.09
N PRO A 365 -33.11 11.77 9.90
CA PRO A 365 -34.39 11.58 9.22
C PRO A 365 -34.21 11.15 7.76
N ILE A 366 -35.17 10.39 7.19
CA ILE A 366 -35.12 10.05 5.76
C ILE A 366 -35.17 11.37 4.95
N PRO A 367 -34.21 11.60 4.05
CA PRO A 367 -34.17 12.79 3.20
C PRO A 367 -35.47 13.01 2.43
N ARG A 368 -35.92 14.28 2.34
CA ARG A 368 -37.13 14.63 1.57
C ARG A 368 -37.03 14.25 0.09
N ARG A 369 -35.83 14.25 -0.49
CA ARG A 369 -35.57 13.86 -1.88
C ARG A 369 -35.89 12.38 -2.14
N LEU A 370 -35.71 11.52 -1.13
CA LEU A 370 -35.93 10.07 -1.22
C LEU A 370 -37.39 9.69 -0.92
N HIS A 371 -38.17 10.59 -0.29
CA HIS A 371 -39.61 10.40 -0.14
C HIS A 371 -40.31 10.63 -1.48
N ARG A 372 -40.81 9.54 -2.09
CA ARG A 372 -41.69 9.63 -3.27
C ARG A 372 -42.92 8.74 -3.13
N PRO A 373 -44.08 9.19 -3.67
CA PRO A 373 -45.24 8.33 -3.80
C PRO A 373 -44.96 7.22 -4.82
N ALA A 374 -45.38 5.99 -4.49
CA ALA A 374 -45.20 4.82 -5.33
C ALA A 374 -45.94 4.99 -6.68
N GLY A 375 -45.22 4.91 -7.80
CA GLY A 375 -45.82 4.87 -9.15
C GLY A 375 -45.15 5.70 -10.24
N GLU A 376 -44.28 6.66 -9.92
CA GLU A 376 -43.54 7.42 -10.95
C GLU A 376 -42.26 6.67 -11.37
N ALA A 377 -42.27 6.07 -12.57
CA ALA A 377 -41.08 5.48 -13.16
C ALA A 377 -40.03 6.57 -13.45
N HIS A 378 -38.81 6.37 -12.95
CA HIS A 378 -37.68 7.25 -13.25
C HIS A 378 -37.36 7.26 -14.75
N ALA A 379 -37.32 8.45 -15.35
CA ALA A 379 -36.32 8.73 -16.39
C ALA A 379 -35.03 9.16 -15.65
N PRO A 380 -33.89 8.49 -15.86
CA PRO A 380 -32.67 8.82 -15.14
C PRO A 380 -32.20 10.22 -15.53
N ARG A 381 -32.25 11.18 -14.59
CA ARG A 381 -31.83 12.58 -14.81
C ARG A 381 -30.33 12.72 -14.52
N GLY A 382 -29.57 13.19 -15.51
CA GLY A 382 -28.13 13.46 -15.39
C GLY A 382 -27.35 13.11 -16.67
N VAL A 383 -26.06 13.42 -16.69
CA VAL A 383 -25.18 13.14 -17.85
C VAL A 383 -24.59 11.72 -17.85
N ILE A 384 -24.52 11.05 -16.68
CA ILE A 384 -23.92 9.71 -16.54
C ILE A 384 -24.77 8.61 -17.21
N PRO A 385 -26.10 8.53 -17.02
CA PRO A 385 -26.93 7.48 -17.65
C PRO A 385 -26.81 7.42 -19.19
N PRO A 386 -26.94 8.53 -19.94
CA PRO A 386 -26.76 8.48 -21.40
C PRO A 386 -25.31 8.17 -21.80
N LEU A 387 -24.32 8.58 -21.00
CA LEU A 387 -22.91 8.22 -21.21
C LEU A 387 -22.69 6.70 -21.07
N MET A 388 -23.25 6.08 -20.03
CA MET A 388 -23.13 4.63 -19.81
C MET A 388 -23.82 3.84 -20.91
N HIS A 389 -25.00 4.28 -21.35
CA HIS A 389 -25.70 3.66 -22.47
C HIS A 389 -24.89 3.76 -23.78
N TRP A 390 -24.31 4.93 -24.06
CA TRP A 390 -23.41 5.13 -25.20
C TRP A 390 -22.17 4.25 -25.12
N LEU A 391 -21.52 4.20 -23.95
CA LEU A 391 -20.32 3.41 -23.71
C LEU A 391 -20.59 1.92 -23.92
N ALA A 392 -21.69 1.41 -23.37
CA ALA A 392 -22.10 0.02 -23.55
C ALA A 392 -22.34 -0.30 -25.04
N GLY A 393 -23.05 0.57 -25.77
CA GLY A 393 -23.25 0.43 -27.21
C GLY A 393 -21.94 0.44 -28.02
N PHE A 394 -20.98 1.29 -27.63
CA PHE A 394 -19.65 1.35 -28.23
C PHE A 394 -18.85 0.07 -28.01
N ILE A 395 -18.80 -0.42 -26.77
CA ILE A 395 -18.07 -1.65 -26.40
C ILE A 395 -18.61 -2.84 -27.20
N VAL A 396 -19.94 -3.01 -27.29
CA VAL A 396 -20.57 -4.11 -28.05
C VAL A 396 -20.24 -4.01 -29.54
N ARG A 397 -20.38 -2.81 -30.14
CA ARG A 397 -20.25 -2.63 -31.59
C ARG A 397 -18.80 -2.63 -32.08
N ARG A 398 -17.86 -2.17 -31.25
CA ARG A 398 -16.45 -1.92 -31.63
C ARG A 398 -15.43 -2.74 -30.81
N ARG A 399 -15.81 -3.90 -30.26
CA ARG A 399 -14.95 -4.77 -29.42
C ARG A 399 -13.51 -5.00 -29.92
N ARG A 400 -13.31 -5.16 -31.25
CA ARG A 400 -11.96 -5.37 -31.84
C ARG A 400 -11.07 -4.14 -31.68
N MET A 401 -11.66 -2.95 -31.80
CA MET A 401 -10.96 -1.67 -31.64
C MET A 401 -10.55 -1.44 -30.19
N VAL A 402 -11.43 -1.80 -29.23
CA VAL A 402 -11.11 -1.75 -27.79
C VAL A 402 -9.89 -2.62 -27.49
N TRP A 403 -9.88 -3.87 -27.92
CA TRP A 403 -8.72 -4.76 -27.76
C TRP A 403 -7.44 -4.23 -28.40
N LEU A 404 -7.54 -3.64 -29.59
CA LEU A 404 -6.38 -3.06 -30.28
C LEU A 404 -5.83 -1.83 -29.54
N LEU A 405 -6.70 -0.93 -29.06
CA LEU A 405 -6.29 0.23 -28.27
C LEU A 405 -5.65 -0.19 -26.96
N THR A 406 -6.24 -1.17 -26.26
CA THR A 406 -5.66 -1.73 -25.04
C THR A 406 -4.29 -2.34 -25.30
N ALA A 407 -4.13 -3.13 -26.36
CA ALA A 407 -2.83 -3.69 -26.74
C ALA A 407 -1.79 -2.62 -27.06
N LEU A 408 -2.18 -1.54 -27.76
CA LEU A 408 -1.31 -0.41 -28.07
C LEU A 408 -0.89 0.36 -26.82
N ILE A 409 -1.83 0.63 -25.91
CA ILE A 409 -1.55 1.28 -24.62
C ILE A 409 -0.59 0.40 -23.82
N THR A 410 -0.86 -0.90 -23.69
CA THR A 410 0.04 -1.83 -22.98
C THR A 410 1.44 -1.84 -23.61
N ALA A 411 1.55 -1.91 -24.94
CA ALA A 411 2.84 -1.89 -25.62
C ALA A 411 3.61 -0.58 -25.41
N GLY A 412 2.92 0.57 -25.49
CA GLY A 412 3.51 1.88 -25.19
C GLY A 412 3.97 2.00 -23.74
N SER A 413 3.18 1.49 -22.79
CA SER A 413 3.51 1.46 -21.38
C SER A 413 4.71 0.56 -21.09
N LEU A 414 4.80 -0.62 -21.70
CA LEU A 414 5.96 -1.52 -21.60
C LEU A 414 7.23 -0.88 -22.19
N ALA A 415 7.10 -0.15 -23.31
CA ALA A 415 8.21 0.61 -23.88
C ALA A 415 8.68 1.73 -22.94
N GLY A 416 7.73 2.48 -22.35
CA GLY A 416 8.05 3.49 -21.33
C GLY A 416 8.73 2.89 -20.11
N TRP A 417 8.25 1.74 -19.64
CA TRP A 417 8.82 1.03 -18.48
C TRP A 417 10.29 0.65 -18.73
N SER A 418 10.68 0.29 -19.95
CA SER A 418 12.10 -0.01 -20.25
C SER A 418 13.06 1.17 -19.98
N ALA A 419 12.56 2.40 -19.89
CA ALA A 419 13.34 3.59 -19.56
C ALA A 419 13.33 3.95 -18.05
N LEU A 420 12.58 3.20 -17.22
CA LEU A 420 12.49 3.42 -15.78
C LEU A 420 13.84 3.17 -15.10
N ARG A 421 14.20 4.04 -14.15
CA ARG A 421 15.43 3.92 -13.35
C ARG A 421 15.07 3.75 -11.88
N VAL A 422 15.77 2.85 -11.19
CA VAL A 422 15.71 2.74 -9.74
C VAL A 422 16.75 3.70 -9.17
N ASP A 423 16.31 4.68 -8.40
CA ASP A 423 17.20 5.71 -7.85
C ASP A 423 16.56 6.37 -6.62
N THR A 424 17.21 6.24 -5.47
CA THR A 424 16.79 6.89 -4.22
C THR A 424 17.79 7.99 -3.89
N ASP A 425 17.33 9.24 -3.99
CA ASP A 425 18.10 10.45 -3.65
C ASP A 425 17.37 11.23 -2.54
N PHE A 426 17.92 11.21 -1.33
CA PHE A 426 17.33 11.90 -0.18
C PHE A 426 17.24 13.42 -0.37
N MET A 427 18.20 14.05 -1.06
CA MET A 427 18.15 15.49 -1.32
C MET A 427 17.08 15.86 -2.36
N SER A 428 16.76 14.94 -3.27
CA SER A 428 15.65 15.10 -4.21
C SER A 428 14.28 15.14 -3.52
N TYR A 429 14.19 14.68 -2.27
CA TYR A 429 12.93 14.68 -1.51
C TYR A 429 12.50 16.07 -1.06
N PHE A 430 13.44 17.00 -1.02
CA PHE A 430 13.17 18.41 -0.74
C PHE A 430 12.93 19.19 -2.04
N PRO A 431 11.99 20.16 -2.05
CA PRO A 431 11.77 21.04 -3.19
C PRO A 431 13.07 21.72 -3.64
N GLU A 432 13.30 21.88 -4.94
CA GLU A 432 14.53 22.50 -5.50
C GLU A 432 14.83 23.89 -4.92
N ARG A 433 13.79 24.66 -4.58
CA ARG A 433 13.91 26.01 -4.01
C ARG A 433 13.99 26.03 -2.48
N SER A 434 14.06 24.89 -1.82
CA SER A 434 14.14 24.81 -0.36
C SER A 434 15.49 25.32 0.17
N GLU A 435 15.47 25.85 1.38
CA GLU A 435 16.66 26.38 2.04
C GLU A 435 17.72 25.28 2.27
N ILE A 436 17.29 24.06 2.62
CA ILE A 436 18.19 22.92 2.82
C ILE A 436 18.98 22.56 1.55
N ARG A 437 18.34 22.57 0.37
CA ARG A 437 19.03 22.30 -0.90
C ARG A 437 19.99 23.43 -1.29
N GLN A 438 19.58 24.68 -1.09
CA GLN A 438 20.44 25.84 -1.37
C GLN A 438 21.68 25.87 -0.46
N ARG A 439 21.50 25.66 0.84
CA ARG A 439 22.60 25.60 1.83
C ARG A 439 23.55 24.43 1.54
N ALA A 440 23.02 23.25 1.21
CA ALA A 440 23.84 22.10 0.84
C ALA A 440 24.66 22.33 -0.43
N GLN A 441 24.04 22.90 -1.48
CA GLN A 441 24.73 23.24 -2.72
C GLN A 441 25.81 24.30 -2.50
N GLU A 442 25.53 25.32 -1.68
CA GLU A 442 26.50 26.36 -1.35
C GLU A 442 27.67 25.83 -0.50
N LEU A 443 27.39 24.93 0.44
CA LEU A 443 28.43 24.23 1.20
C LEU A 443 29.35 23.44 0.26
N HIS A 444 28.78 22.60 -0.60
CA HIS A 444 29.53 21.78 -1.56
C HIS A 444 30.36 22.63 -2.55
N ALA A 445 29.86 23.81 -2.95
CA ALA A 445 30.62 24.70 -3.83
C ALA A 445 31.84 25.35 -3.15
N SER A 446 31.88 25.39 -1.81
CA SER A 446 32.88 26.14 -1.04
C SER A 446 33.85 25.23 -0.27
N LEU A 447 33.36 24.12 0.27
CA LEU A 447 34.08 23.16 1.11
C LEU A 447 33.64 21.74 0.77
N ALA A 448 34.30 20.76 1.37
CA ALA A 448 33.86 19.37 1.31
C ALA A 448 32.45 19.23 1.88
N GLY A 449 31.60 18.45 1.19
CA GLY A 449 30.20 18.25 1.54
C GLY A 449 29.97 17.76 2.98
N SER A 450 28.71 17.82 3.41
CA SER A 450 28.29 17.37 4.74
C SER A 450 27.95 15.89 4.82
N VAL A 451 27.97 15.15 3.71
CA VAL A 451 27.66 13.71 3.66
C VAL A 451 28.95 12.91 3.71
N THR A 452 28.97 11.88 4.54
CA THR A 452 30.13 10.99 4.70
C THR A 452 29.78 9.52 4.50
N PHE A 453 30.75 8.76 3.97
CA PHE A 453 30.84 7.33 4.20
C PHE A 453 32.27 6.98 4.63
N TYR A 454 32.42 5.77 5.16
CA TYR A 454 33.64 5.26 5.74
C TYR A 454 34.16 4.09 4.91
N LEU A 455 35.46 4.06 4.65
CA LEU A 455 36.13 2.86 4.16
C LEU A 455 36.99 2.31 5.29
N VAL A 456 36.53 1.20 5.86
CA VAL A 456 37.24 0.51 6.93
C VAL A 456 38.19 -0.51 6.30
N VAL A 457 39.47 -0.35 6.59
CA VAL A 457 40.57 -1.19 6.15
C VAL A 457 41.00 -2.06 7.31
N ASP A 458 40.59 -3.32 7.29
CA ASP A 458 40.93 -4.31 8.30
C ASP A 458 42.12 -5.16 7.84
N THR A 459 43.23 -5.06 8.56
CA THR A 459 44.46 -5.77 8.24
C THR A 459 44.51 -7.20 8.80
N GLY A 460 43.59 -7.54 9.71
CA GLY A 460 43.53 -8.82 10.40
C GLY A 460 44.68 -9.10 11.36
N MET A 461 45.58 -8.14 11.59
CA MET A 461 46.77 -8.26 12.43
C MET A 461 46.93 -7.01 13.30
N GLU A 462 47.33 -7.20 14.56
CA GLU A 462 47.76 -6.10 15.43
C GLU A 462 48.93 -5.35 14.77
N ASP A 463 48.94 -4.02 14.89
CA ASP A 463 49.92 -3.15 14.24
C ASP A 463 49.99 -3.21 12.70
N GLY A 464 49.06 -3.91 12.04
CA GLY A 464 49.06 -4.09 10.60
C GLY A 464 48.96 -2.78 9.80
N VAL A 465 48.33 -1.74 10.37
CA VAL A 465 48.24 -0.40 9.76
C VAL A 465 49.60 0.29 9.69
N LYS A 466 50.55 -0.04 10.58
CA LYS A 466 51.91 0.52 10.57
C LYS A 466 52.74 0.04 9.38
N ASN A 467 52.25 -0.94 8.61
CA ASN A 467 52.94 -1.44 7.43
C ASN A 467 52.93 -0.39 6.29
N PRO A 468 54.11 0.04 5.78
CA PRO A 468 54.21 0.99 4.67
C PRO A 468 53.40 0.61 3.44
N ARG A 469 53.28 -0.69 3.14
CA ARG A 469 52.50 -1.17 1.98
C ARG A 469 51.01 -0.91 2.15
N VAL A 470 50.49 -1.06 3.37
CA VAL A 470 49.07 -0.80 3.68
C VAL A 470 48.79 0.70 3.59
N LEU A 471 49.63 1.54 4.20
CA LEU A 471 49.48 2.99 4.14
C LEU A 471 49.60 3.54 2.72
N ARG A 472 50.54 3.02 1.91
CA ARG A 472 50.64 3.39 0.48
C ARG A 472 49.39 2.98 -0.29
N ALA A 473 48.84 1.79 -0.07
CA ALA A 473 47.59 1.37 -0.70
C ALA A 473 46.39 2.24 -0.29
N ILE A 474 46.31 2.65 0.98
CA ILE A 474 45.31 3.62 1.47
C ILE A 474 45.46 4.94 0.71
N ALA A 475 46.69 5.43 0.58
CA ALA A 475 46.97 6.69 -0.06
C ALA A 475 46.68 6.66 -1.58
N ASP A 476 47.02 5.56 -2.26
CA ASP A 476 46.70 5.32 -3.67
C ASP A 476 45.18 5.26 -3.90
N LEU A 477 44.44 4.66 -2.97
CA LEU A 477 42.97 4.63 -3.00
C LEU A 477 42.38 6.03 -2.83
N GLN A 478 42.92 6.85 -1.92
CA GLN A 478 42.51 8.25 -1.78
C GLN A 478 42.79 9.06 -3.05
N ASP A 479 43.94 8.87 -3.68
CA ASP A 479 44.31 9.57 -4.91
C ASP A 479 43.45 9.09 -6.11
N TYR A 480 43.08 7.80 -6.15
CA TYR A 480 42.08 7.29 -7.09
C TYR A 480 40.72 7.96 -6.88
N MET A 481 40.23 7.99 -5.64
CA MET A 481 38.97 8.63 -5.28
C MET A 481 38.92 10.10 -5.67
N ALA A 482 39.98 10.86 -5.40
CA ALA A 482 40.09 12.27 -5.77
C ALA A 482 40.03 12.48 -7.31
N ARG A 483 40.65 11.60 -8.09
CA ARG A 483 40.64 11.66 -9.56
C ARG A 483 39.27 11.41 -10.19
N THR A 484 38.33 10.81 -9.46
CA THR A 484 36.96 10.58 -9.97
C THR A 484 36.17 11.88 -10.14
N GLY A 485 36.55 12.96 -9.46
CA GLY A 485 35.82 14.23 -9.42
C GLY A 485 34.46 14.16 -8.72
N ARG A 486 34.15 13.04 -8.03
CA ARG A 486 32.87 12.80 -7.34
C ARG A 486 32.98 12.84 -5.82
N ILE A 487 34.20 12.79 -5.30
CA ILE A 487 34.53 12.84 -3.88
C ILE A 487 35.16 14.19 -3.61
N ASP A 488 34.65 14.89 -2.60
CA ASP A 488 35.09 16.25 -2.30
C ASP A 488 36.38 16.25 -1.49
N ALA A 489 36.46 15.36 -0.49
CA ALA A 489 37.65 15.15 0.33
C ALA A 489 37.67 13.73 0.91
N SER A 490 38.86 13.24 1.21
CA SER A 490 39.04 12.03 2.00
C SER A 490 40.17 12.24 2.99
N VAL A 491 40.00 11.78 4.22
CA VAL A 491 41.01 11.89 5.29
C VAL A 491 41.24 10.52 5.89
N SER A 492 42.51 10.14 6.04
CA SER A 492 42.93 8.91 6.70
C SER A 492 44.19 9.10 7.53
N VAL A 493 44.59 8.04 8.25
CA VAL A 493 45.88 7.98 8.95
C VAL A 493 47.08 8.21 8.00
N ALA A 494 46.95 7.89 6.71
CA ALA A 494 48.01 8.12 5.72
C ALA A 494 48.29 9.62 5.49
N ASP A 495 47.28 10.49 5.55
CA ASP A 495 47.47 11.93 5.40
C ASP A 495 48.26 12.52 6.58
N TYR A 496 47.98 12.04 7.80
CA TYR A 496 48.74 12.43 9.00
C TYR A 496 50.19 11.96 8.92
N VAL A 497 50.43 10.72 8.48
CA VAL A 497 51.80 10.18 8.31
C VAL A 497 52.57 10.96 7.24
N ARG A 498 51.96 11.29 6.09
CA ARG A 498 52.58 12.12 5.04
C ARG A 498 52.92 13.52 5.56
N THR A 499 51.98 14.14 6.28
CA THR A 499 52.16 15.47 6.87
C THR A 499 53.31 15.45 7.89
N MET A 500 53.30 14.48 8.80
CA MET A 500 54.40 14.29 9.76
C MET A 500 55.75 14.08 9.07
N ASN A 501 55.81 13.26 8.03
CA ASN A 501 57.05 13.02 7.30
C ASN A 501 57.60 14.33 6.68
N ARG A 502 56.73 15.12 6.06
CA ARG A 502 57.09 16.44 5.49
C ARG A 502 57.61 17.40 6.55
N GLU A 503 56.89 17.53 7.66
CA GLU A 503 57.25 18.46 8.73
C GLU A 503 58.56 18.07 9.43
N MET A 504 58.80 16.77 9.62
CA MET A 504 60.08 16.27 10.15
C MET A 504 61.27 16.50 9.20
N HIS A 505 61.01 16.80 7.93
CA HIS A 505 62.00 17.17 6.91
C HIS A 505 61.90 18.67 6.57
N ALA A 506 61.71 19.52 7.59
CA ALA A 506 61.71 20.99 7.46
C ALA A 506 60.68 21.54 6.46
N GLY A 507 59.55 20.85 6.28
CA GLY A 507 58.47 21.29 5.40
C GLY A 507 58.70 21.01 3.91
N ASP A 508 59.73 20.25 3.55
CA ASP A 508 60.03 19.94 2.15
C ASP A 508 58.96 19.01 1.53
N ARG A 509 58.23 19.54 0.54
CA ARG A 509 57.17 18.83 -0.18
C ARG A 509 57.64 17.53 -0.85
N ALA A 510 58.93 17.36 -1.12
CA ALA A 510 59.47 16.09 -1.63
C ALA A 510 59.26 14.93 -0.63
N PHE A 511 59.15 15.23 0.66
CA PHE A 511 58.94 14.27 1.75
C PHE A 511 57.47 14.14 2.16
N GLU A 512 56.52 14.70 1.40
CA GLU A 512 55.08 14.46 1.59
C GLU A 512 54.66 13.07 1.06
N THR A 513 55.38 12.04 1.50
CA THR A 513 55.26 10.64 1.10
C THR A 513 55.20 9.73 2.33
N ILE A 514 54.78 8.48 2.14
CA ILE A 514 54.75 7.49 3.22
C ILE A 514 56.17 6.93 3.41
N PRO A 515 56.74 6.97 4.64
CA PRO A 515 58.05 6.39 4.89
C PRO A 515 58.11 4.87 4.65
N ASP A 516 59.28 4.37 4.27
CA ASP A 516 59.48 2.94 4.02
C ASP A 516 59.71 2.10 5.28
N SER A 517 59.98 2.74 6.43
CA SER A 517 60.25 2.07 7.70
C SER A 517 58.99 1.99 8.57
N PRO A 518 58.54 0.77 8.96
CA PRO A 518 57.46 0.59 9.94
C PRO A 518 57.74 1.26 11.29
N ASP A 519 59.01 1.25 11.74
CA ASP A 519 59.40 1.84 13.03
C ASP A 519 59.26 3.37 13.00
N LEU A 520 59.60 4.00 11.88
CA LEU A 520 59.45 5.44 11.72
C LEU A 520 57.97 5.84 11.67
N ILE A 521 57.14 5.05 10.99
CA ILE A 521 55.68 5.22 11.02
C ILE A 521 55.16 5.11 12.46
N ALA A 522 55.60 4.09 13.21
CA ALA A 522 55.19 3.90 14.60
C ALA A 522 55.58 5.11 15.48
N GLN A 523 56.77 5.68 15.27
CA GLN A 523 57.21 6.90 15.96
C GLN A 523 56.32 8.10 15.61
N TYR A 524 55.98 8.29 14.33
CA TYR A 524 55.07 9.36 13.93
C TYR A 524 53.69 9.23 14.56
N LEU A 525 53.11 8.01 14.57
CA LEU A 525 51.81 7.78 15.19
C LEU A 525 51.84 8.00 16.71
N LEU A 526 52.98 7.77 17.37
CA LEU A 526 53.15 8.00 18.81
C LEU A 526 53.30 9.50 19.16
N LEU A 527 53.86 10.30 18.25
CA LEU A 527 53.97 11.75 18.41
C LEU A 527 52.66 12.49 18.19
N LEU A 528 51.74 11.90 17.42
CA LEU A 528 50.42 12.46 17.19
C LEU A 528 49.53 12.25 18.42
N GLU A 529 48.72 13.25 18.77
CA GLU A 529 47.79 13.13 19.88
C GLU A 529 46.75 12.03 19.60
N GLY A 530 46.57 11.11 20.55
CA GLY A 530 45.64 9.98 20.39
C GLY A 530 44.20 10.40 20.11
N LYS A 531 43.78 11.62 20.48
CA LYS A 531 42.43 12.15 20.22
C LYS A 531 42.18 12.53 18.76
N ASP A 532 43.22 12.94 18.03
CA ASP A 532 43.11 13.30 16.61
C ASP A 532 43.20 12.06 15.72
N LEU A 533 43.97 11.06 16.16
CA LEU A 533 44.20 9.82 15.42
C LEU A 533 43.07 8.78 15.58
N ALA A 534 42.36 8.77 16.72
CA ALA A 534 41.35 7.76 17.06
C ALA A 534 40.18 7.62 16.06
N LYS A 535 39.95 8.63 15.20
CA LYS A 535 38.93 8.57 14.13
C LYS A 535 39.38 7.80 12.89
N TYR A 536 40.68 7.59 12.74
CA TYR A 536 41.30 7.06 11.53
C TYR A 536 42.07 5.76 11.77
N VAL A 537 42.39 5.43 13.02
CA VAL A 537 43.02 4.17 13.40
C VAL A 537 42.50 3.72 14.76
N ASP A 538 42.28 2.42 14.92
CA ASP A 538 41.90 1.85 16.21
C ASP A 538 43.09 1.79 17.17
N PHE A 539 42.80 1.53 18.45
CA PHE A 539 43.80 1.49 19.51
C PHE A 539 44.95 0.50 19.23
N ASN A 540 44.64 -0.65 18.62
CA ASN A 540 45.61 -1.71 18.31
C ASN A 540 46.32 -1.52 16.96
N ALA A 541 46.06 -0.41 16.24
CA ALA A 541 46.52 -0.20 14.86
C ALA A 541 46.29 -1.40 13.93
N SER A 542 45.19 -2.12 14.14
CA SER A 542 44.76 -3.29 13.37
C SER A 542 43.79 -2.91 12.24
N THR A 543 43.03 -1.84 12.45
CA THR A 543 42.03 -1.34 11.51
C THR A 543 42.23 0.16 11.29
N ALA A 544 42.25 0.57 10.02
CA ALA A 544 42.26 1.97 9.63
C ALA A 544 40.89 2.37 9.07
N ASN A 545 40.53 3.63 9.25
CA ASN A 545 39.30 4.22 8.74
C ASN A 545 39.65 5.39 7.82
N ILE A 546 39.07 5.39 6.62
CA ILE A 546 39.13 6.50 5.69
C ILE A 546 37.77 7.19 5.73
N VAL A 547 37.74 8.44 6.18
CA VAL A 547 36.53 9.27 6.17
C VAL A 547 36.42 9.94 4.82
N VAL A 548 35.38 9.60 4.05
CA VAL A 548 35.15 10.14 2.71
C VAL A 548 33.99 11.10 2.74
N ARG A 549 34.23 12.36 2.37
CA ARG A 549 33.21 13.41 2.22
C ARG A 549 32.84 13.57 0.75
N HIS A 550 31.55 13.60 0.48
CA HIS A 550 31.03 13.71 -0.88
C HIS A 550 29.68 14.43 -0.88
N ASN A 551 29.16 14.68 -2.09
CA ASN A 551 27.82 15.19 -2.31
C ASN A 551 27.02 14.34 -3.32
N VAL A 552 27.51 13.12 -3.62
CA VAL A 552 26.76 12.14 -4.42
C VAL A 552 25.62 11.58 -3.57
N THR A 553 24.38 11.94 -3.91
CA THR A 553 23.18 11.55 -3.13
C THR A 553 22.30 10.52 -3.83
N SER A 554 22.45 10.35 -5.14
CA SER A 554 21.78 9.31 -5.93
C SER A 554 22.34 7.92 -5.61
N SER A 555 21.48 6.98 -5.23
CA SER A 555 21.87 5.59 -4.99
C SER A 555 22.49 4.96 -6.24
N PHE A 556 21.96 5.26 -7.42
CA PHE A 556 22.53 4.77 -8.68
C PHE A 556 24.00 5.21 -8.87
N GLU A 557 24.30 6.47 -8.59
CA GLU A 557 25.65 7.01 -8.73
C GLU A 557 26.59 6.57 -7.59
N VAL A 558 26.07 6.37 -6.37
CA VAL A 558 26.80 5.80 -5.22
C VAL A 558 27.20 4.36 -5.50
N SER A 559 26.27 3.52 -5.97
CA SER A 559 26.54 2.12 -6.32
C SER A 559 27.66 2.00 -7.36
N LYS A 560 27.64 2.85 -8.40
CA LYS A 560 28.72 2.92 -9.41
C LYS A 560 30.07 3.36 -8.82
N LEU A 561 30.06 4.33 -7.91
CA LEU A 561 31.26 4.79 -7.22
C LEU A 561 31.86 3.69 -6.33
N LEU A 562 31.03 3.01 -5.54
CA LEU A 562 31.44 1.92 -4.66
C LEU A 562 32.01 0.74 -5.44
N ALA A 563 31.37 0.31 -6.54
CA ALA A 563 31.90 -0.75 -7.39
C ALA A 563 33.30 -0.43 -7.93
N GLY A 564 33.55 0.82 -8.31
CA GLY A 564 34.87 1.28 -8.74
C GLY A 564 35.90 1.29 -7.60
N ILE A 565 35.49 1.69 -6.38
CA ILE A 565 36.34 1.66 -5.18
C ILE A 565 36.71 0.22 -4.81
N GLU A 566 35.74 -0.69 -4.80
CA GLU A 566 35.94 -2.11 -4.50
C GLU A 566 36.89 -2.77 -5.51
N GLN A 567 36.70 -2.49 -6.81
CA GLN A 567 37.58 -3.00 -7.86
C GLN A 567 39.02 -2.50 -7.69
N PHE A 568 39.21 -1.21 -7.40
CA PHE A 568 40.53 -0.64 -7.16
C PHE A 568 41.18 -1.20 -5.90
N ALA A 569 40.40 -1.34 -4.82
CA ALA A 569 40.87 -1.88 -3.55
C ALA A 569 41.33 -3.34 -3.71
N ALA A 570 40.57 -4.17 -4.41
CA ALA A 570 40.92 -5.58 -4.67
C ALA A 570 42.22 -5.73 -5.48
N ALA A 571 42.56 -4.75 -6.33
CA ALA A 571 43.78 -4.76 -7.13
C ALA A 571 45.01 -4.22 -6.37
N THR A 572 44.81 -3.31 -5.42
CA THR A 572 45.89 -2.54 -4.78
C THR A 572 46.29 -3.08 -3.41
N PHE A 573 45.31 -3.56 -2.62
CA PHE A 573 45.56 -4.02 -1.25
C PHE A 573 46.10 -5.46 -1.20
N PRO A 574 46.91 -5.81 -0.18
CA PRO A 574 47.33 -7.20 0.05
C PRO A 574 46.13 -8.12 0.27
N ARG A 575 46.22 -9.39 -0.16
CA ARG A 575 45.11 -10.37 -0.10
C ARG A 575 44.54 -10.63 1.31
N ASN A 576 45.32 -10.38 2.34
CA ASN A 576 44.92 -10.54 3.74
C ASN A 576 44.23 -9.29 4.32
N VAL A 577 44.18 -8.18 3.59
CA VAL A 577 43.54 -6.92 4.02
C VAL A 577 42.14 -6.84 3.41
N ARG A 578 41.14 -6.58 4.25
CA ARG A 578 39.75 -6.41 3.84
C ARG A 578 39.38 -4.94 3.86
N VAL A 579 38.93 -4.43 2.72
CA VAL A 579 38.41 -3.05 2.60
C VAL A 579 36.91 -3.14 2.44
N ARG A 580 36.15 -2.49 3.32
CA ARG A 580 34.68 -2.47 3.28
C ARG A 580 34.16 -1.06 3.47
N ALA A 581 33.21 -0.69 2.63
CA ALA A 581 32.51 0.58 2.77
C ALA A 581 31.36 0.46 3.76
N THR A 582 31.16 1.47 4.60
CA THR A 582 30.02 1.58 5.52
C THR A 582 29.60 3.03 5.73
N GLY A 583 28.38 3.27 6.21
CA GLY A 583 27.81 4.60 6.37
C GLY A 583 26.32 4.60 6.09
N GLU A 584 25.59 5.58 6.65
CA GLU A 584 24.15 5.75 6.43
C GLU A 584 23.79 5.77 4.92
N THR A 585 24.54 6.52 4.11
CA THR A 585 24.36 6.55 2.65
C THR A 585 24.47 5.18 1.99
N ILE A 586 25.33 4.30 2.50
CA ILE A 586 25.55 2.95 1.95
C ILE A 586 24.41 2.03 2.38
N LEU A 587 23.92 2.13 3.61
CA LEU A 587 22.75 1.40 4.08
C LEU A 587 21.49 1.78 3.29
N VAL A 588 21.31 3.07 3.01
CA VAL A 588 20.22 3.56 2.15
C VAL A 588 20.39 3.08 0.70
N ASN A 589 21.63 3.02 0.18
CA ASN A 589 21.90 2.46 -1.14
C ASN A 589 21.53 0.97 -1.22
N ASN A 590 21.90 0.18 -0.22
CA ASN A 590 21.50 -1.23 -0.14
C ASN A 590 19.98 -1.37 -0.20
N ALA A 591 19.26 -0.52 0.54
CA ALA A 591 17.80 -0.52 0.53
C ALA A 591 17.25 -0.33 -0.89
N ALA A 592 17.79 0.60 -1.68
CA ALA A 592 17.34 0.80 -3.07
C ALA A 592 17.47 -0.47 -3.94
N ASP A 593 18.56 -1.24 -3.79
CA ASP A 593 18.77 -2.49 -4.51
C ASP A 593 17.78 -3.58 -4.07
N TYR A 594 17.54 -3.73 -2.76
CA TYR A 594 16.53 -4.67 -2.24
C TYR A 594 15.12 -4.30 -2.71
N MET A 595 14.81 -3.00 -2.77
CA MET A 595 13.49 -2.51 -3.18
C MET A 595 13.14 -2.88 -4.61
N ALA A 596 14.10 -2.78 -5.54
CA ALA A 596 13.85 -3.12 -6.93
C ALA A 596 13.31 -4.55 -7.07
N VAL A 597 13.97 -5.53 -6.44
CA VAL A 597 13.60 -6.95 -6.50
C VAL A 597 12.34 -7.23 -5.67
N ASN A 598 12.24 -6.63 -4.49
CA ASN A 598 11.11 -6.82 -3.59
C ASN A 598 9.81 -6.27 -4.18
N GLU A 599 9.83 -5.14 -4.91
CA GLU A 599 8.59 -4.58 -5.47
C GLU A 599 7.97 -5.53 -6.51
N PHE A 600 8.78 -6.15 -7.37
CA PHE A 600 8.27 -7.17 -8.31
C PHE A 600 7.67 -8.38 -7.59
N THR A 601 8.29 -8.79 -6.49
CA THR A 601 7.85 -9.94 -5.71
C THR A 601 6.57 -9.62 -4.90
N SER A 602 6.48 -8.44 -4.29
CA SER A 602 5.30 -7.94 -3.58
C SER A 602 4.13 -7.71 -4.52
N PHE A 603 4.37 -7.09 -5.68
CA PHE A 603 3.39 -6.92 -6.74
C PHE A 603 2.85 -8.27 -7.23
N GLY A 604 3.75 -9.19 -7.57
CA GLY A 604 3.38 -10.52 -8.08
C GLY A 604 2.61 -11.37 -7.07
N SER A 605 3.02 -11.34 -5.80
CA SER A 605 2.34 -12.05 -4.72
C SER A 605 0.96 -11.45 -4.42
N THR A 606 0.82 -10.13 -4.42
CA THR A 606 -0.48 -9.44 -4.27
C THR A 606 -1.46 -9.86 -5.36
N LEU A 607 -1.05 -9.82 -6.64
CA LEU A 607 -1.89 -10.26 -7.75
C LEU A 607 -2.28 -11.74 -7.64
N LEU A 608 -1.36 -12.59 -7.22
CA LEU A 608 -1.63 -14.01 -7.02
C LEU A 608 -2.70 -14.21 -5.93
N ILE A 609 -2.55 -13.56 -4.78
CA ILE A 609 -3.50 -13.63 -3.66
C ILE A 609 -4.88 -13.15 -4.10
N ILE A 610 -4.97 -12.00 -4.77
CA ILE A 610 -6.23 -11.45 -5.26
C ILE A 610 -6.85 -12.37 -6.32
N GLY A 611 -6.04 -12.92 -7.23
CA GLY A 611 -6.49 -13.90 -8.22
C GLY A 611 -7.08 -15.16 -7.57
N ILE A 612 -6.45 -15.66 -6.50
CA ILE A 612 -6.96 -16.78 -5.71
C ILE A 612 -8.28 -16.41 -5.03
N ILE A 613 -8.35 -15.24 -4.39
CA ILE A 613 -9.57 -14.78 -3.72
C ILE A 613 -10.72 -14.67 -4.72
N HIS A 614 -10.51 -14.02 -5.87
CA HIS A 614 -11.52 -13.91 -6.92
C HIS A 614 -11.90 -15.27 -7.51
N ALA A 615 -10.93 -16.17 -7.70
CA ALA A 615 -11.21 -17.53 -8.16
C ALA A 615 -12.10 -18.30 -7.18
N LEU A 616 -11.89 -18.13 -5.86
CA LEU A 616 -12.73 -18.71 -4.82
C LEU A 616 -14.11 -18.02 -4.76
N LEU A 617 -14.13 -16.69 -4.82
CA LEU A 617 -15.32 -15.84 -4.77
C LEU A 617 -16.33 -16.21 -5.88
N PHE A 618 -15.82 -16.37 -7.10
CA PHE A 618 -16.62 -16.71 -8.29
C PHE A 618 -16.56 -18.20 -8.65
N MET A 619 -15.96 -19.02 -7.78
CA MET A 619 -15.80 -20.47 -7.95
C MET A 619 -15.28 -20.85 -9.36
N SER A 620 -14.36 -20.05 -9.89
CA SER A 620 -13.85 -20.17 -11.25
C SER A 620 -12.47 -19.54 -11.37
N VAL A 621 -11.45 -20.39 -11.59
CA VAL A 621 -10.07 -19.94 -11.84
C VAL A 621 -10.00 -19.03 -13.06
N ARG A 622 -10.80 -19.31 -14.09
CA ARG A 622 -10.90 -18.45 -15.28
C ARG A 622 -11.47 -17.07 -14.94
N ALA A 623 -12.51 -16.99 -14.11
CA ALA A 623 -13.05 -15.71 -13.68
C ALA A 623 -12.04 -14.92 -12.84
N GLY A 624 -11.33 -15.59 -11.92
CA GLY A 624 -10.25 -15.00 -11.14
C GLY A 624 -9.14 -14.42 -12.03
N GLY A 625 -8.61 -15.20 -12.98
CA GLY A 625 -7.57 -14.71 -13.90
C GLY A 625 -8.03 -13.55 -14.78
N LEU A 626 -9.26 -13.59 -15.32
CA LEU A 626 -9.80 -12.51 -16.14
C LEU A 626 -10.04 -11.22 -15.34
N SER A 627 -10.39 -11.33 -14.05
CA SER A 627 -10.59 -10.17 -13.18
C SER A 627 -9.30 -9.40 -12.88
N LEU A 628 -8.13 -10.02 -13.02
CA LEU A 628 -6.85 -9.32 -12.79
C LEU A 628 -6.45 -8.41 -13.96
N VAL A 629 -6.92 -8.69 -15.18
CA VAL A 629 -6.55 -7.94 -16.39
C VAL A 629 -6.85 -6.43 -16.31
N PRO A 630 -8.07 -5.98 -15.94
CA PRO A 630 -8.36 -4.55 -15.79
C PRO A 630 -7.56 -3.89 -14.66
N ASN A 631 -7.13 -4.67 -13.66
CA ASN A 631 -6.35 -4.20 -12.51
C ASN A 631 -4.85 -4.06 -12.82
N VAL A 632 -4.28 -4.94 -13.64
CA VAL A 632 -2.85 -4.91 -14.01
C VAL A 632 -2.52 -3.77 -14.96
N LEU A 633 -3.43 -3.46 -15.89
CA LEU A 633 -3.19 -2.47 -16.94
C LEU A 633 -2.84 -1.05 -16.41
N PRO A 634 -3.60 -0.47 -15.46
CA PRO A 634 -3.27 0.82 -14.86
C PRO A 634 -1.87 0.88 -14.24
N ILE A 635 -1.38 -0.23 -13.70
CA ILE A 635 -0.09 -0.28 -13.00
C ILE A 635 1.06 -0.35 -13.99
N VAL A 636 0.93 -1.20 -15.02
CA VAL A 636 1.87 -1.22 -16.15
C VAL A 636 1.93 0.16 -16.80
N ALA A 637 0.77 0.82 -16.96
CA ALA A 637 0.70 2.19 -17.43
C ALA A 637 1.38 3.19 -16.49
N SER A 638 1.25 3.03 -15.17
CA SER A 638 1.97 3.84 -14.18
C SER A 638 3.49 3.75 -14.35
N PHE A 639 4.05 2.54 -14.42
CA PHE A 639 5.49 2.34 -14.65
C PHE A 639 5.94 2.89 -16.01
N GLY A 640 5.08 2.78 -17.04
CA GLY A 640 5.29 3.41 -18.33
C GLY A 640 5.37 4.94 -18.25
N ILE A 641 4.43 5.56 -17.54
CA ILE A 641 4.40 7.01 -17.28
C ILE A 641 5.63 7.45 -16.49
N MET A 642 6.03 6.68 -15.46
CA MET A 642 7.23 6.96 -14.69
C MET A 642 8.48 6.97 -15.57
N GLY A 643 8.65 5.98 -16.44
CA GLY A 643 9.79 5.95 -17.38
C GLY A 643 9.76 7.08 -18.42
N LEU A 644 8.58 7.42 -18.95
CA LEU A 644 8.43 8.52 -19.92
C LEU A 644 8.68 9.91 -19.29
N LEU A 645 8.19 10.13 -18.08
CA LEU A 645 8.36 11.39 -17.33
C LEU A 645 9.69 11.45 -16.55
N ARG A 646 10.51 10.40 -16.61
CA ARG A 646 11.75 10.25 -15.84
C ARG A 646 11.55 10.39 -14.32
N ILE A 647 10.41 9.89 -13.82
CA ILE A 647 10.18 9.75 -12.38
C ILE A 647 10.87 8.46 -11.94
N PRO A 648 11.88 8.53 -11.04
CA PRO A 648 12.60 7.34 -10.61
C PRO A 648 11.71 6.44 -9.74
N LEU A 649 11.95 5.14 -9.80
CA LEU A 649 11.46 4.19 -8.81
C LEU A 649 12.35 4.32 -7.57
N ASN A 650 11.87 5.08 -6.60
CA ASN A 650 12.54 5.33 -5.32
C ASN A 650 11.75 4.76 -4.15
N THR A 651 12.27 4.91 -2.93
CA THR A 651 11.61 4.41 -1.72
C THR A 651 10.18 4.91 -1.54
N GLY A 652 9.93 6.18 -1.86
CA GLY A 652 8.61 6.81 -1.78
C GLY A 652 7.61 6.40 -2.86
N THR A 653 8.07 6.06 -4.07
CA THR A 653 7.19 5.67 -5.19
C THR A 653 6.94 4.17 -5.28
N ALA A 654 7.75 3.35 -4.61
CA ALA A 654 7.70 1.90 -4.75
C ALA A 654 6.31 1.33 -4.41
N PHE A 655 5.73 1.73 -3.28
CA PHE A 655 4.45 1.19 -2.83
C PHE A 655 3.23 1.69 -3.62
N VAL A 656 3.38 2.62 -4.57
CA VAL A 656 2.26 3.12 -5.41
C VAL A 656 1.55 1.96 -6.11
N ALA A 657 2.31 1.02 -6.68
CA ALA A 657 1.74 -0.11 -7.42
C ALA A 657 0.91 -1.01 -6.50
N THR A 658 1.48 -1.39 -5.36
CA THR A 658 0.83 -2.26 -4.37
C THR A 658 -0.41 -1.61 -3.75
N VAL A 659 -0.33 -0.32 -3.40
CA VAL A 659 -1.48 0.46 -2.89
C VAL A 659 -2.58 0.55 -3.92
N ALA A 660 -2.24 0.89 -5.16
CA ALA A 660 -3.24 1.05 -6.21
C ALA A 660 -3.98 -0.24 -6.54
N ILE A 661 -3.31 -1.41 -6.52
CA ILE A 661 -3.96 -2.71 -6.69
C ILE A 661 -4.99 -2.96 -5.60
N GLY A 662 -4.58 -2.75 -4.35
CA GLY A 662 -5.44 -3.00 -3.19
C GLY A 662 -6.76 -2.23 -3.30
N ILE A 663 -6.72 -1.03 -3.88
CA ILE A 663 -7.89 -0.16 -4.06
C ILE A 663 -8.68 -0.52 -5.33
N ALA A 664 -8.02 -0.69 -6.48
CA ALA A 664 -8.70 -0.85 -7.77
C ALA A 664 -9.50 -2.17 -7.89
N VAL A 665 -9.09 -3.20 -7.15
CA VAL A 665 -9.66 -4.55 -7.21
C VAL A 665 -11.10 -4.61 -6.68
N ASP A 666 -11.48 -3.66 -5.81
CA ASP A 666 -12.81 -3.57 -5.22
C ASP A 666 -13.91 -3.37 -6.28
N ASP A 667 -13.74 -2.39 -7.17
CA ASP A 667 -14.71 -2.06 -8.23
C ASP A 667 -14.99 -3.29 -9.12
N THR A 668 -13.96 -4.10 -9.40
CA THR A 668 -14.11 -5.34 -10.18
C THR A 668 -15.03 -6.34 -9.49
N VAL A 669 -14.95 -6.49 -8.17
CA VAL A 669 -15.82 -7.39 -7.41
C VAL A 669 -17.27 -6.94 -7.53
N HIS A 670 -17.56 -5.68 -7.22
CA HIS A 670 -18.90 -5.11 -7.32
C HIS A 670 -19.48 -5.27 -8.73
N HIS A 671 -18.70 -4.93 -9.76
CA HIS A 671 -19.11 -5.07 -11.15
C HIS A 671 -19.43 -6.52 -11.52
N MET A 672 -18.59 -7.49 -11.12
CA MET A 672 -18.79 -8.91 -11.41
C MET A 672 -19.99 -9.50 -10.64
N VAL A 673 -20.25 -9.05 -9.42
CA VAL A 673 -21.43 -9.47 -8.64
C VAL A 673 -22.71 -8.96 -9.27
N THR A 674 -22.76 -7.70 -9.68
CA THR A 674 -23.94 -7.15 -10.37
C THR A 674 -24.12 -7.76 -11.74
N TYR A 675 -23.04 -8.04 -12.48
CA TYR A 675 -23.13 -8.83 -13.72
C TYR A 675 -23.71 -10.22 -13.50
N ASN A 676 -23.32 -10.91 -12.43
CA ASN A 676 -23.94 -12.19 -12.07
C ASN A 676 -25.46 -12.06 -11.87
N ARG A 677 -25.87 -11.05 -11.11
CA ARG A 677 -27.29 -10.77 -10.83
C ARG A 677 -28.06 -10.48 -12.11
N GLN A 678 -27.57 -9.58 -12.95
CA GLN A 678 -28.23 -9.19 -14.21
C GLN A 678 -28.28 -10.34 -15.22
N LEU A 679 -27.24 -11.18 -15.27
CA LEU A 679 -27.22 -12.36 -16.11
C LEU A 679 -28.28 -13.38 -15.69
N ASN A 680 -28.52 -13.54 -14.39
CA ASN A 680 -29.58 -14.43 -13.90
C ASN A 680 -30.99 -13.90 -14.20
N LEU A 681 -31.17 -12.57 -14.25
CA LEU A 681 -32.44 -11.92 -14.57
C LEU A 681 -32.76 -11.94 -16.07
N HIS A 682 -31.82 -11.51 -16.92
CA HIS A 682 -32.06 -11.32 -18.35
C HIS A 682 -31.70 -12.53 -19.21
N ASN A 683 -30.85 -13.45 -18.71
CA ASN A 683 -30.36 -14.64 -19.40
C ASN A 683 -29.70 -14.35 -20.78
N ASP A 684 -29.23 -13.13 -20.98
CA ASP A 684 -28.56 -12.63 -22.19
C ASP A 684 -27.32 -11.85 -21.73
N GLN A 685 -26.14 -12.27 -22.17
CA GLN A 685 -24.85 -11.69 -21.75
C GLN A 685 -24.72 -10.23 -22.17
N THR A 686 -25.25 -9.86 -23.33
CA THR A 686 -25.15 -8.49 -23.84
C THR A 686 -26.09 -7.58 -23.07
N LYS A 687 -27.33 -8.00 -22.84
CA LYS A 687 -28.30 -7.24 -22.02
C LYS A 687 -27.83 -7.14 -20.57
N ALA A 688 -27.31 -8.23 -20.00
CA ALA A 688 -26.75 -8.23 -18.66
C ALA A 688 -25.57 -7.26 -18.55
N MET A 689 -24.66 -7.25 -19.52
CA MET A 689 -23.52 -6.32 -19.55
C MET A 689 -23.97 -4.85 -19.61
N VAL A 690 -24.95 -4.52 -20.47
CA VAL A 690 -25.51 -3.15 -20.57
C VAL A 690 -26.17 -2.74 -19.25
N ALA A 691 -27.02 -3.61 -18.69
CA ALA A 691 -27.70 -3.36 -17.42
C ALA A 691 -26.71 -3.21 -16.24
N THR A 692 -25.59 -3.95 -16.26
CA THR A 692 -24.53 -3.79 -15.26
C THR A 692 -23.83 -2.45 -15.39
N LEU A 693 -23.46 -2.03 -16.61
CA LEU A 693 -22.85 -0.71 -16.84
C LEU A 693 -23.77 0.44 -16.43
N GLU A 694 -25.08 0.32 -16.68
CA GLU A 694 -26.06 1.33 -16.29
C GLU A 694 -26.26 1.38 -14.76
N ALA A 695 -26.16 0.25 -14.06
CA ALA A 695 -26.31 0.16 -12.61
C ALA A 695 -25.03 0.58 -11.86
N GLU A 696 -23.87 0.04 -12.25
CA GLU A 696 -22.59 0.19 -11.53
C GLU A 696 -21.77 1.39 -12.04
N GLY A 697 -22.04 1.89 -13.24
CA GLY A 697 -21.22 2.95 -13.84
C GLY A 697 -21.22 4.26 -13.04
N ARG A 698 -22.34 4.60 -12.38
CA ARG A 698 -22.42 5.82 -11.55
C ARG A 698 -21.63 5.68 -10.24
N PRO A 699 -21.81 4.62 -9.43
CA PRO A 699 -20.96 4.35 -8.27
C PRO A 699 -19.47 4.35 -8.60
N ILE A 700 -19.04 3.58 -9.61
CA ILE A 700 -17.63 3.45 -10.01
C ILE A 700 -17.05 4.83 -10.36
N ILE A 701 -17.71 5.61 -11.22
CA ILE A 701 -17.19 6.94 -11.60
C ILE A 701 -17.02 7.85 -10.38
N TYR A 702 -17.99 7.91 -9.48
CA TYR A 702 -17.90 8.81 -8.34
C TYR A 702 -16.84 8.40 -7.33
N VAL A 703 -16.75 7.09 -7.03
CA VAL A 703 -15.74 6.55 -6.12
C VAL A 703 -14.35 6.79 -6.71
N SER A 704 -14.10 6.43 -7.97
CA SER A 704 -12.78 6.61 -8.57
C SER A 704 -12.39 8.09 -8.73
N LEU A 705 -13.33 9.00 -9.03
CA LEU A 705 -13.04 10.44 -9.09
C LEU A 705 -12.72 11.02 -7.71
N ALA A 706 -13.45 10.59 -6.69
CA ALA A 706 -13.22 11.00 -5.30
C ALA A 706 -11.87 10.48 -4.79
N LEU A 707 -11.55 9.21 -5.04
CA LEU A 707 -10.24 8.62 -4.75
C LEU A 707 -9.12 9.39 -5.45
N ALA A 708 -9.25 9.63 -6.76
CA ALA A 708 -8.26 10.39 -7.52
C ALA A 708 -8.08 11.81 -6.97
N ALA A 709 -9.18 12.51 -6.66
CA ALA A 709 -9.13 13.84 -6.06
C ALA A 709 -8.45 13.82 -4.68
N GLY A 710 -8.75 12.83 -3.84
CA GLY A 710 -8.11 12.62 -2.54
C GLY A 710 -6.60 12.40 -2.66
N PHE A 711 -6.15 11.57 -3.61
CA PHE A 711 -4.72 11.41 -3.89
C PHE A 711 -4.08 12.67 -4.46
N PHE A 712 -4.76 13.42 -5.34
CA PHE A 712 -4.23 14.67 -5.87
C PHE A 712 -4.05 15.75 -4.81
N VAL A 713 -4.75 15.69 -3.67
CA VAL A 713 -4.45 16.59 -2.54
C VAL A 713 -3.02 16.42 -2.03
N LEU A 714 -2.47 15.19 -2.05
CA LEU A 714 -1.09 14.95 -1.64
C LEU A 714 -0.05 15.66 -2.53
N MET A 715 -0.44 16.11 -3.74
CA MET A 715 0.44 16.92 -4.61
C MET A 715 0.79 18.29 -4.02
N PHE A 716 0.05 18.76 -3.01
CA PHE A 716 0.35 19.99 -2.27
C PHE A 716 1.37 19.81 -1.15
N SER A 717 1.82 18.57 -0.90
CA SER A 717 2.83 18.27 0.13
C SER A 717 4.15 19.01 -0.12
N SER A 718 4.80 19.46 0.95
CA SER A 718 6.15 20.03 0.86
C SER A 718 7.20 18.95 0.56
N PHE A 719 6.88 17.68 0.79
CA PHE A 719 7.76 16.54 0.61
C PHE A 719 7.52 15.87 -0.77
N VAL A 720 8.57 15.80 -1.60
CA VAL A 720 8.45 15.32 -3.00
C VAL A 720 7.91 13.89 -3.10
N PRO A 721 8.35 12.90 -2.29
CA PRO A 721 7.79 11.55 -2.32
C PRO A 721 6.27 11.52 -2.14
N THR A 722 5.73 12.29 -1.19
CA THR A 722 4.29 12.37 -0.94
C THR A 722 3.56 13.00 -2.12
N ARG A 723 4.16 13.99 -2.80
CA ARG A 723 3.62 14.56 -4.04
C ARG A 723 3.60 13.55 -5.19
N GLN A 724 4.68 12.78 -5.35
CA GLN A 724 4.77 11.74 -6.36
C GLN A 724 3.75 10.63 -6.11
N LEU A 725 3.60 10.20 -4.86
CA LEU A 725 2.56 9.27 -4.42
C LEU A 725 1.17 9.79 -4.81
N GLY A 726 0.86 11.04 -4.48
CA GLY A 726 -0.42 11.66 -4.83
C GLY A 726 -0.71 11.70 -6.33
N PHE A 727 0.26 12.18 -7.10
CA PHE A 727 0.14 12.28 -8.54
C PHE A 727 -0.02 10.90 -9.19
N LEU A 728 0.88 9.96 -8.90
CA LEU A 728 0.88 8.64 -9.52
C LEU A 728 -0.35 7.84 -9.10
N SER A 729 -0.70 7.78 -7.80
CA SER A 729 -1.89 7.07 -7.35
C SER A 729 -3.16 7.69 -7.93
N GLY A 730 -3.28 9.02 -7.99
CA GLY A 730 -4.44 9.68 -8.60
C GLY A 730 -4.59 9.35 -10.09
N VAL A 731 -3.49 9.34 -10.85
CA VAL A 731 -3.50 8.90 -12.26
C VAL A 731 -3.88 7.43 -12.38
N VAL A 732 -3.35 6.57 -11.51
CA VAL A 732 -3.70 5.13 -11.53
C VAL A 732 -5.17 4.91 -11.22
N MET A 733 -5.77 5.64 -10.28
CA MET A 733 -7.21 5.54 -9.99
C MET A 733 -8.07 5.91 -11.21
N LEU A 734 -7.69 6.97 -11.95
CA LEU A 734 -8.39 7.34 -13.18
C LEU A 734 -8.21 6.30 -14.29
N LEU A 735 -7.01 5.76 -14.45
CA LEU A 735 -6.74 4.69 -15.41
C LEU A 735 -7.47 3.40 -15.04
N ALA A 736 -7.56 3.07 -13.75
CA ALA A 736 -8.31 1.93 -13.22
C ALA A 736 -9.79 2.06 -13.50
N MET A 737 -10.39 3.24 -13.24
CA MET A 737 -11.78 3.53 -13.60
C MET A 737 -12.07 3.28 -15.09
N VAL A 738 -11.19 3.77 -15.98
CA VAL A 738 -11.35 3.58 -17.43
C VAL A 738 -11.17 2.10 -17.80
N ALA A 739 -10.18 1.42 -17.22
CA ALA A 739 -9.95 0.00 -17.46
C ALA A 739 -11.13 -0.84 -16.99
N GLU A 740 -11.71 -0.55 -15.83
CA GLU A 740 -12.86 -1.25 -15.27
C GLU A 740 -14.11 -1.06 -16.15
N LEU A 741 -14.47 0.19 -16.48
CA LEU A 741 -15.66 0.51 -17.28
C LEU A 741 -15.57 0.02 -18.74
N VAL A 742 -14.37 -0.24 -19.26
CA VAL A 742 -14.16 -0.65 -20.66
C VAL A 742 -13.83 -2.14 -20.79
N LEU A 743 -12.90 -2.65 -19.99
CA LEU A 743 -12.38 -4.02 -20.11
C LEU A 743 -13.18 -5.03 -19.33
N THR A 744 -13.62 -4.73 -18.11
CA THR A 744 -14.38 -5.70 -17.30
C THR A 744 -15.66 -6.16 -17.99
N PRO A 745 -16.53 -5.28 -18.54
CA PRO A 745 -17.71 -5.71 -19.30
C PRO A 745 -17.36 -6.64 -20.47
N LEU A 746 -16.30 -6.29 -21.21
CA LEU A 746 -15.84 -7.03 -22.38
C LEU A 746 -15.30 -8.42 -22.03
N LEU A 747 -14.56 -8.52 -20.93
CA LEU A 747 -14.01 -9.78 -20.41
C LEU A 747 -15.13 -10.68 -19.86
N MET A 748 -16.07 -10.09 -19.12
CA MET A 748 -17.17 -10.80 -18.48
C MET A 748 -18.26 -11.27 -19.45
N HIS A 749 -18.40 -10.61 -20.61
CA HIS A 749 -19.24 -11.11 -21.70
C HIS A 749 -18.92 -12.57 -22.07
N SER A 750 -17.65 -12.98 -21.94
CA SER A 750 -17.20 -14.32 -22.28
C SER A 750 -17.40 -15.38 -21.19
N THR A 751 -17.86 -15.00 -19.99
CA THR A 751 -17.97 -15.89 -18.83
C THR A 751 -19.36 -15.89 -18.21
N ARG A 752 -19.74 -17.02 -17.59
CA ARG A 752 -20.94 -17.14 -16.76
C ARG A 752 -20.50 -17.35 -15.31
N LEU A 753 -20.74 -16.36 -14.46
CA LEU A 753 -20.29 -16.37 -13.06
C LEU A 753 -21.26 -17.16 -12.16
N VAL A 754 -20.79 -17.68 -11.03
CA VAL A 754 -21.61 -18.11 -9.86
C VAL A 754 -20.85 -17.63 -8.65
N THR A 755 -21.52 -16.99 -7.70
CA THR A 755 -20.87 -16.47 -6.50
C THR A 755 -20.93 -17.48 -5.36
N LEU A 756 -19.93 -17.43 -4.49
CA LEU A 756 -19.81 -18.34 -3.33
C LEU A 756 -21.00 -18.21 -2.36
N TRP A 757 -21.47 -16.99 -2.09
CA TRP A 757 -22.55 -16.75 -1.13
C TRP A 757 -23.92 -17.17 -1.61
N ASN A 758 -24.16 -17.12 -2.92
CA ASN A 758 -25.34 -17.72 -3.51
C ASN A 758 -25.41 -19.20 -3.08
N VAL A 759 -24.29 -19.93 -3.06
CA VAL A 759 -24.25 -21.33 -2.63
C VAL A 759 -24.37 -21.48 -1.11
N LEU A 760 -23.78 -20.56 -0.33
CA LEU A 760 -23.80 -20.62 1.13
C LEU A 760 -25.15 -20.26 1.75
N HIS A 761 -25.93 -19.35 1.14
CA HIS A 761 -27.19 -18.84 1.69
C HIS A 761 -28.44 -19.69 1.39
N VAL A 762 -28.33 -20.68 0.49
CA VAL A 762 -29.44 -21.61 0.25
C VAL A 762 -29.73 -22.42 1.52
N LYS A 763 -30.79 -22.02 2.22
CA LYS A 763 -31.38 -22.78 3.33
C LYS A 763 -32.26 -23.88 2.75
N MET A 764 -31.77 -25.11 2.79
CA MET A 764 -32.57 -26.30 2.54
C MET A 764 -32.64 -27.10 3.84
N PRO A 765 -33.83 -27.50 4.32
CA PRO A 765 -33.93 -28.41 5.44
C PRO A 765 -33.12 -29.69 5.13
N ARG A 766 -32.24 -30.10 6.04
CA ARG A 766 -31.34 -31.26 5.82
C ARG A 766 -32.11 -32.54 5.50
N ASP A 767 -33.31 -32.64 6.06
CA ASP A 767 -34.19 -33.79 5.92
C ASP A 767 -34.71 -33.90 4.48
N VAL A 768 -35.07 -32.78 3.84
CA VAL A 768 -35.57 -32.71 2.45
C VAL A 768 -34.49 -33.09 1.44
N VAL A 769 -33.25 -32.66 1.67
CA VAL A 769 -32.12 -33.01 0.79
C VAL A 769 -31.82 -34.50 0.85
N ARG A 770 -32.00 -35.14 2.02
CA ARG A 770 -31.75 -36.58 2.20
C ARG A 770 -32.93 -37.45 1.75
N SER A 771 -34.16 -37.00 1.98
CA SER A 771 -35.38 -37.77 1.69
C SER A 771 -35.85 -37.63 0.25
N SER A 772 -35.47 -36.55 -0.45
CA SER A 772 -35.92 -36.30 -1.83
C SER A 772 -35.36 -37.32 -2.82
N PRO A 773 -36.23 -38.02 -3.57
CA PRO A 773 -35.82 -38.87 -4.69
C PRO A 773 -35.04 -38.09 -5.75
N LEU A 774 -35.39 -36.82 -5.98
CA LEU A 774 -34.74 -35.96 -6.98
C LEU A 774 -33.30 -35.61 -6.60
N LEU A 775 -33.02 -35.49 -5.30
CA LEU A 775 -31.71 -35.09 -4.78
C LEU A 775 -30.84 -36.29 -4.36
N ARG A 776 -31.30 -37.53 -4.57
CA ARG A 776 -30.63 -38.75 -4.12
C ARG A 776 -29.20 -38.86 -4.70
N GLY A 777 -28.21 -39.08 -3.83
CA GLY A 777 -26.80 -39.24 -4.22
C GLY A 777 -26.11 -37.96 -4.71
N LEU A 778 -26.78 -36.81 -4.63
CA LEU A 778 -26.15 -35.50 -4.79
C LEU A 778 -25.56 -35.07 -3.45
N SER A 779 -24.35 -34.53 -3.47
CA SER A 779 -23.79 -33.87 -2.29
C SER A 779 -24.63 -32.65 -1.91
N THR A 780 -24.57 -32.23 -0.65
CA THR A 780 -25.24 -30.99 -0.17
C THR A 780 -24.89 -29.79 -1.06
N TRP A 781 -23.68 -29.78 -1.61
CA TRP A 781 -23.17 -28.74 -2.49
C TRP A 781 -23.79 -28.79 -3.90
N GLU A 782 -23.96 -29.99 -4.45
CA GLU A 782 -24.65 -30.20 -5.72
C GLU A 782 -26.16 -29.87 -5.60
N ALA A 783 -26.80 -30.26 -4.51
CA ALA A 783 -28.20 -29.93 -4.25
C ALA A 783 -28.44 -28.41 -4.14
N ARG A 784 -27.54 -27.67 -3.48
CA ARG A 784 -27.61 -26.20 -3.39
C ARG A 784 -27.48 -25.51 -4.76
N LYS A 785 -26.62 -26.02 -5.64
CA LYS A 785 -26.53 -25.52 -7.03
C LYS A 785 -27.83 -25.72 -7.81
N LEU A 786 -28.50 -26.85 -7.60
CA LEU A 786 -29.80 -27.13 -8.22
C LEU A 786 -30.87 -26.14 -7.75
N VAL A 787 -30.90 -25.83 -6.46
CA VAL A 787 -31.82 -24.84 -5.86
C VAL A 787 -31.48 -23.40 -6.24
N LEU A 788 -30.22 -23.11 -6.58
CA LEU A 788 -29.87 -21.80 -7.14
C LEU A 788 -30.34 -21.64 -8.58
N LEU A 789 -30.28 -22.72 -9.36
CA LEU A 789 -30.62 -22.69 -10.77
C LEU A 789 -32.12 -22.91 -11.01
N GLY A 790 -32.81 -23.61 -10.11
CA GLY A 790 -34.25 -23.71 -10.04
C GLY A 790 -34.79 -22.86 -8.90
N GLY A 791 -35.59 -21.84 -9.17
CA GLY A 791 -36.03 -20.90 -8.14
C GLY A 791 -36.97 -21.54 -7.11
N LEU A 792 -37.02 -20.97 -5.90
CA LEU A 792 -38.06 -21.29 -4.92
C LEU A 792 -39.31 -20.44 -5.19
N ARG A 793 -40.49 -21.06 -5.17
CA ARG A 793 -41.78 -20.40 -5.32
C ARG A 793 -42.66 -20.69 -4.09
N PRO A 794 -43.05 -19.66 -3.33
CA PRO A 794 -44.05 -19.81 -2.28
C PRO A 794 -45.46 -19.88 -2.88
N LEU A 795 -46.33 -20.65 -2.25
CA LEU A 795 -47.75 -20.83 -2.52
C LEU A 795 -48.52 -20.71 -1.21
N ARG A 796 -49.67 -20.06 -1.24
CA ARG A 796 -50.60 -20.03 -0.10
C ARG A 796 -51.55 -21.22 -0.16
N ALA A 797 -52.11 -21.61 0.98
CA ALA A 797 -53.21 -22.58 1.00
C ALA A 797 -54.34 -22.16 0.04
N GLY A 798 -54.75 -23.06 -0.85
CA GLY A 798 -55.73 -22.84 -1.93
C GLY A 798 -55.15 -22.45 -3.28
N ASP A 799 -53.86 -22.08 -3.36
CA ASP A 799 -53.24 -21.70 -4.64
C ASP A 799 -53.02 -22.93 -5.54
N TYR A 800 -53.38 -22.79 -6.81
CA TYR A 800 -53.06 -23.79 -7.82
C TYR A 800 -51.58 -23.69 -8.20
N LEU A 801 -50.85 -24.79 -8.04
CA LEU A 801 -49.50 -24.92 -8.57
C LEU A 801 -49.53 -25.08 -10.10
N VAL A 802 -50.40 -25.98 -10.58
CA VAL A 802 -50.65 -26.24 -12.01
C VAL A 802 -52.10 -26.69 -12.23
N ARG A 803 -52.68 -26.41 -13.41
CA ARG A 803 -54.00 -26.90 -13.80
C ARG A 803 -53.88 -28.00 -14.86
N LYS A 804 -54.75 -29.02 -14.81
CA LYS A 804 -54.81 -30.05 -15.86
C LYS A 804 -55.09 -29.40 -17.22
N GLY A 805 -54.39 -29.88 -18.26
CA GLY A 805 -54.50 -29.36 -19.63
C GLY A 805 -53.68 -28.11 -19.90
N GLU A 806 -53.10 -27.48 -18.88
CA GLU A 806 -52.17 -26.37 -19.04
C GLU A 806 -50.86 -26.84 -19.69
N ALA A 807 -50.25 -26.01 -20.53
CA ALA A 807 -48.91 -26.27 -21.03
C ALA A 807 -47.88 -25.87 -19.96
N GLY A 808 -46.91 -26.73 -19.67
CA GLY A 808 -45.86 -26.42 -18.70
C GLY A 808 -44.57 -27.18 -18.99
N ASN A 809 -43.45 -26.51 -18.74
CA ASN A 809 -42.10 -27.02 -18.99
C ASN A 809 -41.27 -27.07 -17.69
N GLU A 810 -41.93 -27.10 -16.55
CA GLU A 810 -41.30 -27.11 -15.23
C GLU A 810 -41.59 -28.36 -14.42
N LEU A 811 -40.54 -28.83 -13.74
CA LEU A 811 -40.54 -29.83 -12.70
C LEU A 811 -40.59 -29.12 -11.35
N TYR A 812 -41.35 -29.65 -10.41
CA TYR A 812 -41.47 -29.12 -9.06
C TYR A 812 -41.01 -30.16 -8.05
N MET A 813 -40.37 -29.69 -6.97
CA MET A 813 -40.12 -30.50 -5.78
C MET A 813 -40.61 -29.74 -4.55
N VAL A 814 -41.44 -30.37 -3.73
CA VAL A 814 -41.96 -29.76 -2.50
C VAL A 814 -40.84 -29.63 -1.49
N VAL A 815 -40.54 -28.41 -1.06
CA VAL A 815 -39.55 -28.13 -0.01
C VAL A 815 -40.23 -28.20 1.36
N SER A 816 -41.37 -27.55 1.51
CA SER A 816 -42.19 -27.56 2.73
C SER A 816 -43.68 -27.41 2.38
N GLY A 817 -44.57 -27.87 3.26
CA GLY A 817 -46.03 -27.83 3.03
C GLY A 817 -46.61 -29.12 2.44
N ARG A 818 -47.88 -29.06 2.04
CA ARG A 818 -48.65 -30.17 1.45
C ARG A 818 -49.41 -29.71 0.20
N LEU A 819 -49.30 -30.51 -0.86
CA LEU A 819 -50.05 -30.34 -2.09
C LEU A 819 -51.00 -31.53 -2.29
N ARG A 820 -52.13 -31.31 -2.98
CA ARG A 820 -53.06 -32.34 -3.41
C ARG A 820 -53.15 -32.37 -4.92
N ALA A 821 -52.95 -33.54 -5.52
CA ALA A 821 -53.13 -33.78 -6.94
C ALA A 821 -54.46 -34.50 -7.19
N PHE A 822 -55.32 -33.92 -8.03
CA PHE A 822 -56.66 -34.42 -8.30
C PHE A 822 -57.09 -34.18 -9.75
N ASP A 823 -58.18 -34.82 -10.15
CA ASP A 823 -58.85 -34.61 -11.42
C ASP A 823 -60.36 -34.65 -11.21
N VAL A 824 -61.11 -34.14 -12.18
CA VAL A 824 -62.57 -34.11 -12.12
C VAL A 824 -63.10 -35.23 -13.02
N GLY A 825 -63.78 -36.20 -12.41
CA GLY A 825 -64.41 -37.31 -13.12
C GLY A 825 -65.55 -36.85 -14.02
N ALA A 826 -66.02 -37.72 -14.92
CA ALA A 826 -67.14 -37.44 -15.82
C ALA A 826 -68.48 -37.15 -15.10
N ASP A 827 -68.56 -37.50 -13.81
CA ASP A 827 -69.66 -37.24 -12.87
C ASP A 827 -69.52 -35.91 -12.11
N GLY A 828 -68.47 -35.12 -12.41
CA GLY A 828 -68.21 -33.82 -11.78
C GLY A 828 -67.60 -33.90 -10.38
N ARG A 829 -67.27 -35.09 -9.87
CA ARG A 829 -66.63 -35.28 -8.55
C ARG A 829 -65.11 -35.21 -8.67
N GLU A 830 -64.48 -34.55 -7.69
CA GLU A 830 -63.01 -34.55 -7.59
C GLU A 830 -62.52 -35.93 -7.13
N VAL A 831 -61.69 -36.55 -7.95
CA VAL A 831 -60.95 -37.76 -7.62
C VAL A 831 -59.53 -37.38 -7.28
N THR A 832 -59.19 -37.43 -5.99
CA THR A 832 -57.82 -37.20 -5.53
C THR A 832 -56.96 -38.39 -5.88
N PHE A 833 -55.91 -38.17 -6.66
CA PHE A 833 -54.95 -39.21 -7.02
C PHE A 833 -53.88 -39.38 -5.95
N ARG A 834 -53.43 -38.27 -5.35
CA ARG A 834 -52.27 -38.29 -4.46
C ARG A 834 -52.19 -37.05 -3.58
N GLU A 835 -51.85 -37.28 -2.31
CA GLU A 835 -51.34 -36.24 -1.41
C GLU A 835 -49.80 -36.20 -1.49
N LEU A 836 -49.24 -35.01 -1.58
CA LEU A 836 -47.84 -34.75 -1.87
C LEU A 836 -47.25 -33.92 -0.73
N GLY A 837 -46.53 -34.61 0.17
CA GLY A 837 -45.80 -33.97 1.26
C GLY A 837 -44.42 -33.47 0.84
N SER A 838 -43.66 -32.97 1.82
CA SER A 838 -42.27 -32.54 1.64
C SER A 838 -41.41 -33.61 0.93
N ALA A 839 -40.49 -33.14 0.07
CA ALA A 839 -39.62 -33.92 -0.79
C ALA A 839 -40.29 -34.66 -1.97
N SER A 840 -41.61 -34.54 -2.13
CA SER A 840 -42.33 -35.06 -3.30
C SER A 840 -41.94 -34.31 -4.58
N VAL A 841 -41.88 -35.03 -5.69
CA VAL A 841 -41.51 -34.50 -7.02
C VAL A 841 -42.72 -34.57 -7.93
N ILE A 842 -43.00 -33.52 -8.70
CA ILE A 842 -44.18 -33.38 -9.56
C ILE A 842 -43.80 -32.73 -10.89
N GLY A 843 -44.52 -33.02 -11.97
CA GLY A 843 -44.33 -32.35 -13.27
C GLY A 843 -43.22 -32.95 -14.12
N GLU A 844 -42.65 -34.08 -13.71
CA GLU A 844 -41.55 -34.75 -14.40
C GLU A 844 -41.91 -35.24 -15.81
N VAL A 845 -43.17 -35.65 -16.02
CA VAL A 845 -43.67 -36.06 -17.34
C VAL A 845 -43.77 -34.87 -18.30
N ALA A 846 -44.18 -33.70 -17.82
CA ALA A 846 -44.37 -32.51 -18.66
C ALA A 846 -43.02 -31.94 -19.15
N VAL A 847 -41.97 -32.05 -18.34
CA VAL A 847 -40.61 -31.62 -18.72
C VAL A 847 -39.97 -32.53 -19.76
N LEU A 848 -40.23 -33.84 -19.70
CA LEU A 848 -39.60 -34.85 -20.56
C LEU A 848 -40.47 -35.32 -21.74
N GLY A 849 -41.75 -34.93 -21.81
CA GLY A 849 -42.73 -35.39 -22.81
C GLY A 849 -43.55 -34.25 -23.45
N ASP A 850 -44.84 -34.49 -23.75
CA ASP A 850 -45.74 -33.62 -24.55
C ASP A 850 -46.09 -32.25 -23.93
N ARG A 851 -45.43 -31.84 -22.84
CA ARG A 851 -45.58 -30.51 -22.18
C ARG A 851 -46.98 -30.17 -21.67
N VAL A 852 -47.92 -31.12 -21.63
CA VAL A 852 -49.27 -30.91 -21.07
C VAL A 852 -49.36 -31.46 -19.65
N ARG A 853 -49.97 -30.69 -18.74
CA ARG A 853 -50.21 -31.11 -17.34
C ARG A 853 -51.32 -32.16 -17.26
N SER A 854 -51.04 -33.29 -16.60
CA SER A 854 -51.94 -34.45 -16.52
C SER A 854 -52.99 -34.38 -15.41
N ALA A 855 -52.84 -33.50 -14.42
CA ALA A 855 -53.74 -33.36 -13.27
C ALA A 855 -53.73 -31.93 -12.71
N HIS A 856 -54.74 -31.57 -11.93
CA HIS A 856 -54.73 -30.35 -11.11
C HIS A 856 -53.88 -30.58 -9.87
N VAL A 857 -53.07 -29.60 -9.49
CA VAL A 857 -52.29 -29.63 -8.25
C VAL A 857 -52.52 -28.34 -7.49
N VAL A 858 -53.03 -28.45 -6.26
CA VAL A 858 -53.37 -27.32 -5.39
C VAL A 858 -52.64 -27.44 -4.05
N ALA A 859 -52.27 -26.31 -3.46
CA ALA A 859 -51.69 -26.26 -2.12
C ALA A 859 -52.77 -26.39 -1.04
N GLU A 860 -52.62 -27.32 -0.11
CA GLU A 860 -53.53 -27.47 1.04
C GLU A 860 -53.09 -26.64 2.24
N THR A 861 -51.78 -26.45 2.38
CA THR A 861 -51.16 -25.55 3.35
C THR A 861 -50.29 -24.55 2.61
N ASP A 862 -49.82 -23.51 3.30
CA ASP A 862 -48.72 -22.71 2.80
C ASP A 862 -47.55 -23.64 2.46
N THR A 863 -47.08 -23.54 1.22
CA THR A 863 -46.18 -24.52 0.59
C THR A 863 -45.07 -23.78 -0.15
N GLU A 864 -43.84 -24.25 -0.02
CA GLU A 864 -42.71 -23.76 -0.79
C GLU A 864 -42.23 -24.87 -1.74
N VAL A 865 -42.13 -24.57 -3.03
CA VAL A 865 -41.70 -25.52 -4.05
C VAL A 865 -40.42 -25.05 -4.74
N LEU A 866 -39.52 -25.98 -5.01
CA LEU A 866 -38.39 -25.80 -5.90
C LEU A 866 -38.86 -25.98 -7.35
N VAL A 867 -38.70 -24.96 -8.19
CA VAL A 867 -39.09 -24.94 -9.60
C VAL A 867 -37.87 -25.15 -10.49
N ILE A 868 -37.81 -26.26 -11.20
CA ILE A 868 -36.75 -26.55 -12.17
C ILE A 868 -37.39 -26.59 -13.56
N SER A 869 -37.20 -25.52 -14.34
CA SER A 869 -37.63 -25.47 -15.73
C SER A 869 -36.72 -26.27 -16.66
N ASP A 870 -37.21 -26.59 -17.85
CA ASP A 870 -36.41 -27.17 -18.96
C ASP A 870 -35.14 -26.34 -19.23
N ALA A 871 -35.27 -25.01 -19.27
CA ALA A 871 -34.13 -24.09 -19.37
C ALA A 871 -33.17 -24.19 -18.17
N ALA A 872 -33.66 -24.46 -16.96
CA ALA A 872 -32.81 -24.71 -15.80
C ALA A 872 -32.06 -26.05 -15.92
N LEU A 873 -32.70 -27.10 -16.40
CA LEU A 873 -32.09 -28.40 -16.67
C LEU A 873 -30.98 -28.30 -17.72
N GLU A 874 -31.22 -27.59 -18.83
CA GLU A 874 -30.17 -27.32 -19.82
C GLU A 874 -28.99 -26.54 -19.20
N ARG A 875 -29.28 -25.55 -18.34
CA ARG A 875 -28.23 -24.80 -17.63
C ARG A 875 -27.40 -25.71 -16.73
N ILE A 876 -28.05 -26.62 -16.00
CA ILE A 876 -27.38 -27.61 -15.14
C ILE A 876 -26.53 -28.56 -15.98
N GLN A 877 -27.03 -29.03 -17.11
CA GLN A 877 -26.32 -29.92 -18.03
C GLN A 877 -25.06 -29.28 -18.61
N ARG A 878 -25.15 -28.02 -19.06
CA ARG A 878 -23.99 -27.30 -19.60
C ARG A 878 -22.97 -26.92 -18.54
N ARG A 879 -23.43 -26.59 -17.32
CA ARG A 879 -22.57 -26.03 -16.26
C ARG A 879 -22.00 -27.06 -15.31
N PHE A 880 -22.74 -28.13 -15.03
CA PHE A 880 -22.40 -29.17 -14.06
C PHE A 880 -22.79 -30.55 -14.62
N PRO A 881 -22.11 -31.05 -15.68
CA PRO A 881 -22.53 -32.24 -16.41
C PRO A 881 -22.62 -33.49 -15.52
N PHE A 882 -21.71 -33.66 -14.55
CA PHE A 882 -21.78 -34.76 -13.58
C PHE A 882 -23.00 -34.65 -12.64
N THR A 883 -23.31 -33.45 -12.19
CA THR A 883 -24.51 -33.17 -11.38
C THR A 883 -25.79 -33.39 -12.18
N ALA A 884 -25.79 -32.96 -13.45
CA ALA A 884 -26.89 -33.18 -14.37
C ALA A 884 -27.10 -34.69 -14.63
N ALA A 885 -26.04 -35.47 -14.83
CA ALA A 885 -26.14 -36.91 -15.02
C ALA A 885 -26.80 -37.60 -13.81
N LYS A 886 -26.41 -37.23 -12.58
CA LYS A 886 -27.07 -37.70 -11.36
C LYS A 886 -28.54 -37.27 -11.30
N LEU A 887 -28.83 -36.01 -11.62
CA LEU A 887 -30.19 -35.47 -11.61
C LEU A 887 -31.10 -36.18 -12.63
N TYR A 888 -30.66 -36.33 -13.89
CA TYR A 888 -31.40 -37.06 -14.92
C TYR A 888 -31.61 -38.53 -14.54
N ARG A 889 -30.59 -39.18 -13.96
CA ARG A 889 -30.74 -40.54 -13.41
C ARG A 889 -31.80 -40.59 -12.32
N ASN A 890 -31.85 -39.60 -11.43
CA ASN A 890 -32.85 -39.51 -10.37
C ASN A 890 -34.26 -39.26 -10.93
N ILE A 891 -34.41 -38.39 -11.95
CA ILE A 891 -35.68 -38.17 -12.65
C ILE A 891 -36.15 -39.47 -13.32
N ALA A 892 -35.25 -40.19 -14.00
CA ALA A 892 -35.55 -41.48 -14.61
C ALA A 892 -35.97 -42.53 -13.58
N ALA A 893 -35.33 -42.56 -12.40
CA ALA A 893 -35.72 -43.44 -11.30
C ALA A 893 -37.12 -43.11 -10.77
N VAL A 894 -37.45 -41.82 -10.59
CA VAL A 894 -38.79 -41.37 -10.18
C VAL A 894 -39.86 -41.78 -11.21
N LEU A 895 -39.58 -41.61 -12.50
CA LEU A 895 -40.47 -42.05 -13.57
C LEU A 895 -40.65 -43.58 -13.59
N SER A 896 -39.58 -44.34 -13.39
CA SER A 896 -39.60 -45.80 -13.35
C SER A 896 -40.43 -46.34 -12.17
N GLU A 897 -40.29 -45.75 -10.99
CA GLU A 897 -41.12 -46.07 -9.81
C GLU A 897 -42.60 -45.75 -10.11
N ARG A 898 -42.90 -44.57 -10.67
CA ARG A 898 -44.29 -44.19 -11.02
C ARG A 898 -44.94 -45.13 -12.03
N LEU A 899 -44.20 -45.54 -13.07
CA LEU A 899 -44.72 -46.47 -14.08
C LEU A 899 -45.02 -47.83 -13.46
N ARG A 900 -44.16 -48.30 -12.55
CA ARG A 900 -44.36 -49.56 -11.82
C ARG A 900 -45.60 -49.51 -10.94
N ASP A 901 -45.80 -48.42 -10.19
CA ASP A 901 -46.96 -48.25 -9.31
C ASP A 901 -48.28 -48.19 -10.11
N GLN A 902 -48.29 -47.48 -11.24
CA GLN A 902 -49.45 -47.43 -12.14
C GLN A 902 -49.76 -48.79 -12.76
N THR A 903 -48.72 -49.52 -13.19
CA THR A 903 -48.88 -50.86 -13.76
C THR A 903 -49.38 -51.83 -12.70
N ALA A 904 -48.84 -51.80 -11.48
CA ALA A 904 -49.29 -52.64 -10.38
C ALA A 904 -50.74 -52.34 -9.96
N ALA A 905 -51.12 -51.06 -9.86
CA ALA A 905 -52.49 -50.66 -9.57
C ALA A 905 -53.47 -51.11 -10.66
N ARG A 906 -53.06 -51.04 -11.94
CA ARG A 906 -53.85 -51.53 -13.06
C ARG A 906 -53.98 -53.05 -13.05
N THR A 907 -52.90 -53.79 -12.80
CA THR A 907 -52.94 -55.26 -12.69
C THR A 907 -53.77 -55.72 -11.49
N LEU A 908 -53.75 -54.99 -10.37
CA LEU A 908 -54.62 -55.26 -9.21
C LEU A 908 -56.09 -54.95 -9.51
N ALA A 909 -56.39 -53.87 -10.25
CA ALA A 909 -57.74 -53.55 -10.69
C ALA A 909 -58.27 -54.59 -11.69
N GLU A 910 -57.47 -54.98 -12.69
CA GLU A 910 -57.79 -56.03 -13.66
C GLU A 910 -57.92 -57.41 -12.99
N GLY A 911 -57.12 -57.68 -11.96
CA GLY A 911 -57.21 -58.89 -11.14
C GLY A 911 -58.46 -58.94 -10.26
N ALA A 912 -58.85 -57.81 -9.64
CA ALA A 912 -60.09 -57.68 -8.88
C ALA A 912 -61.33 -57.82 -9.78
N GLN A 913 -61.27 -57.24 -10.99
CA GLN A 913 -62.34 -57.34 -11.98
C GLN A 913 -62.49 -58.79 -12.52
N ARG A 914 -61.38 -59.52 -12.71
CA ARG A 914 -61.41 -60.96 -13.03
C ARG A 914 -61.88 -61.83 -11.87
N ALA A 915 -61.64 -61.44 -10.62
CA ALA A 915 -62.17 -62.14 -9.45
C ALA A 915 -63.69 -61.92 -9.25
N GLU A 916 -64.20 -60.73 -9.59
CA GLU A 916 -65.65 -60.44 -9.67
C GLU A 916 -66.33 -61.17 -10.83
N GLU A 917 -65.66 -61.34 -11.98
CA GLU A 917 -66.18 -62.14 -13.10
C GLU A 917 -66.13 -63.66 -12.82
N GLY A 918 -65.09 -64.14 -12.14
CA GLY A 918 -64.94 -65.56 -11.77
C GLY A 918 -65.90 -66.04 -10.67
N SER A 919 -66.38 -65.14 -9.81
CA SER A 919 -67.37 -65.46 -8.76
C SER A 919 -68.82 -65.54 -9.29
N ARG A 920 -69.07 -65.16 -10.55
CA ARG A 920 -70.37 -65.37 -11.22
C ARG A 920 -70.55 -66.75 -11.86
N PHE A 921 -69.53 -67.61 -11.86
CA PHE A 921 -69.59 -68.99 -12.35
C PHE A 921 -69.29 -70.00 -11.23
N VAL A 922 -70.20 -70.13 -10.26
CA VAL A 922 -70.32 -71.34 -9.43
C VAL A 922 -71.72 -71.91 -9.71
N LEU A 923 -71.77 -72.97 -10.53
CA LEU A 923 -72.99 -73.74 -10.82
C LEU A 923 -73.38 -74.59 -9.60
N PRO A 924 -74.69 -74.78 -9.32
CA PRO A 924 -75.13 -75.69 -8.28
C PRO A 924 -75.13 -77.13 -8.78
N GLN A 925 -74.41 -78.02 -8.09
CA GLN A 925 -74.80 -79.41 -7.81
C GLN A 925 -74.25 -79.83 -6.45
#